data_AF-A0A5B6W0M7-F1
#
_entry.id   AF-A0A5B6W0M7-F1
#
_cell.length_a   1.000
_cell.length_b   1.000
_cell.length_c   1.000
_cell.angle_alpha   90.00
_cell.angle_beta   90.00
_cell.angle_gamma   90.00
#
_symmetry.space_group_name_H-M   'P 1'
#
loop_
_entity.id
_entity.type
_entity.pdbx_description
1 polymer ?
#
loop_
_entity_poly.entity_id
_entity_poly.type
_entity_poly.pdbx_seq_one_letter_code
_entity_poly.pdbx_strand_id
1 'polypeptide(L)'
;MDRLPQELVIDILSRLPISTIMQSKSVNRAWRILIRNQVFVNMHFKRMVENDPSFILQIRDQPIQNQLYFGDFSSHPNDRNVTIITKKLTMLPLLTNFILVSSCNGLLCLRGTHRSLGLICIYNPFTRDSIELPKLIAKGPSHQVGVLGFGLDATTSKYKVVEVSYKRIYRASPSHVVRPVNRLAPQIIAPSSIDSEVHILTVGNGSPTRRNLGSFPFHFMCQKSQVLVNGKLHWISYPRGSKAYLAIMSFDLGNEQFKEVPRPDCISSDRQFHELVVLRGCLSAVCFDYDNEELEIWVMKEYDVKESWVKEFSIGTYLPKILQPDERESLDSSMFYMPKTCMRILCQLRSGGILLEYKIKALFVYDPHCRTFQNFQLTFEGIPRCFTLAVHVASLNWTDTFIEAPRNHRKKTNREMDCLPRELVPEILSRLPIPSLVQSKSVCRAWRIFIQDQEFIDKHFKRMIDNDPSFILQIIGNPIQNQLYFGDFSSHPNGGNVMITKKLTIPPLSNFHLVSSCNGLLCLRFTHPSFGLCIYNPFTRDYIELPKIITKNPASHHGSVLGFGLDPTKKKYKVVEVSYKGIACRTLPRRVAISSMRRPPLTAAYASSIESEVYILTVGSPTWRNLGRFPFHFMWQKSQVLVHGKLHWIYYPDTINATDLIMSFDLANEQFNEFDRRFHELVVLRGCLSAVSSDNEGLEIWVMKEYDVRESWVKEFSIGTYVPRILQPNDQCESSNNSRFYLPKRSIRVLCQLRSGGILLEYRNKALVIYDPHCRIFHDLQVTFAGISTYFRIVVHVASLNWIETT
;
A
#
# COMPACT_ATOMS: atom_id res chain seq x y z
N MET A 1 29.45 19.43 -18.03
CA MET A 1 28.67 20.17 -17.00
C MET A 1 28.95 19.48 -15.68
N ASP A 2 30.02 19.97 -15.04
CA ASP A 2 30.93 19.16 -14.26
C ASP A 2 30.88 19.58 -12.78
N ARG A 3 30.71 18.58 -11.91
CA ARG A 3 30.83 18.63 -10.43
C ARG A 3 29.94 19.65 -9.71
N LEU A 4 28.79 19.17 -9.22
CA LEU A 4 28.02 19.91 -8.21
C LEU A 4 28.85 20.01 -6.91
N PRO A 5 29.03 21.22 -6.34
CA PRO A 5 29.62 21.41 -5.01
C PRO A 5 28.98 20.51 -3.96
N GLN A 6 29.77 20.03 -3.00
CA GLN A 6 29.31 19.14 -1.93
C GLN A 6 28.12 19.71 -1.16
N GLU A 7 28.10 21.02 -0.94
CA GLU A 7 27.00 21.73 -0.28
C GLU A 7 25.69 21.65 -1.08
N LEU A 8 25.76 21.76 -2.41
CA LEU A 8 24.59 21.59 -3.28
C LEU A 8 24.12 20.13 -3.30
N VAL A 9 25.02 19.16 -3.23
CA VAL A 9 24.65 17.74 -3.11
C VAL A 9 23.92 17.48 -1.78
N ILE A 10 24.44 18.01 -0.68
CA ILE A 10 23.80 17.94 0.65
C ILE A 10 22.42 18.60 0.62
N ASP A 11 22.31 19.77 -0.01
CA ASP A 11 21.03 20.47 -0.17
C ASP A 11 20.04 19.63 -0.99
N ILE A 12 20.44 19.10 -2.13
CA ILE A 12 19.54 18.32 -3.00
C ILE A 12 19.07 17.05 -2.27
N LEU A 13 20.00 16.30 -1.69
CA LEU A 13 19.68 15.03 -1.04
C LEU A 13 18.84 15.20 0.21
N SER A 14 19.03 16.29 0.97
CA SER A 14 18.22 16.53 2.16
C SER A 14 16.74 16.85 1.85
N ARG A 15 16.37 17.03 0.57
CA ARG A 15 14.96 17.20 0.11
C ARG A 15 14.29 15.88 -0.27
N LEU A 16 15.06 14.79 -0.40
CA LEU A 16 14.50 13.51 -0.84
C LEU A 16 13.78 12.78 0.30
N PRO A 17 12.74 11.98 0.00
CA PRO A 17 12.10 11.13 0.98
C PRO A 17 13.12 10.21 1.68
N ILE A 18 12.93 9.99 2.98
CA ILE A 18 13.86 9.17 3.78
C ILE A 18 14.04 7.76 3.19
N SER A 19 13.00 7.19 2.58
CA SER A 19 13.04 5.86 1.99
C SER A 19 14.03 5.78 0.82
N THR A 20 14.12 6.86 0.03
CA THR A 20 15.08 7.02 -1.06
C THR A 20 16.50 7.19 -0.50
N ILE A 21 16.68 8.00 0.55
CA ILE A 21 17.99 8.17 1.21
C ILE A 21 18.49 6.86 1.84
N MET A 22 17.61 6.06 2.43
CA MET A 22 18.00 4.76 2.97
C MET A 22 18.39 3.75 1.89
N GLN A 23 17.86 3.87 0.67
CA GLN A 23 18.29 3.06 -0.48
C GLN A 23 19.65 3.52 -1.02
N SER A 24 19.94 4.82 -0.96
CA SER A 24 21.20 5.38 -1.49
C SER A 24 22.44 4.97 -0.70
N LYS A 25 22.28 4.43 0.52
CA LYS A 25 23.39 3.87 1.31
C LYS A 25 24.15 2.73 0.61
N SER A 26 23.49 2.04 -0.33
CA SER A 26 24.06 0.93 -1.10
C SER A 26 24.79 1.40 -2.36
N VAL A 27 24.78 2.70 -2.65
CA VAL A 27 25.32 3.26 -3.90
C VAL A 27 26.85 3.27 -3.89
N ASN A 28 27.47 3.89 -2.87
CA ASN A 28 28.92 3.82 -2.65
C ASN A 28 29.29 4.17 -1.19
N ARG A 29 30.59 4.10 -0.88
CA ARG A 29 31.11 4.43 0.46
C ARG A 29 30.90 5.90 0.85
N ALA A 30 31.07 6.85 -0.07
CA ALA A 30 30.92 8.29 0.21
C ALA A 30 29.47 8.64 0.63
N TRP A 31 28.48 8.09 -0.05
CA TRP A 31 27.06 8.25 0.28
C TRP A 31 26.73 7.61 1.62
N ARG A 32 27.28 6.43 1.92
CA ARG A 32 27.14 5.78 3.22
C ARG A 32 27.74 6.61 4.36
N ILE A 33 28.82 7.35 4.10
CA ILE A 33 29.41 8.30 5.06
C ILE A 33 28.52 9.55 5.18
N LEU A 34 28.02 10.07 4.06
CA LEU A 34 27.19 11.29 4.04
C LEU A 34 25.90 11.14 4.86
N ILE A 35 25.17 10.03 4.70
CA ILE A 35 23.92 9.79 5.45
C ILE A 35 24.13 9.60 6.97
N ARG A 36 25.38 9.42 7.39
CA ARG A 36 25.81 9.36 8.80
C ARG A 36 26.41 10.67 9.28
N ASN A 37 26.59 11.66 8.39
CA ASN A 37 27.11 12.97 8.76
C ASN A 37 26.04 13.77 9.52
N GLN A 38 26.38 14.24 10.72
CA GLN A 38 25.42 14.93 11.60
C GLN A 38 24.83 16.20 10.97
N VAL A 39 25.59 16.93 10.15
CA VAL A 39 25.10 18.12 9.45
C VAL A 39 23.99 17.73 8.46
N PHE A 40 24.22 16.68 7.67
CA PHE A 40 23.21 16.16 6.74
C PHE A 40 21.99 15.61 7.49
N VAL A 41 22.18 14.84 8.55
CA VAL A 41 21.09 14.29 9.38
C VAL A 41 20.22 15.42 9.95
N ASN A 42 20.83 16.46 10.53
CA ASN A 42 20.11 17.60 11.09
C ASN A 42 19.37 18.39 10.01
N MET A 43 20.01 18.61 8.85
CA MET A 43 19.41 19.34 7.73
C MET A 43 18.21 18.59 7.12
N HIS A 44 18.35 17.27 6.92
CA HIS A 44 17.26 16.42 6.46
C HIS A 44 16.12 16.38 7.48
N PHE A 45 16.42 16.18 8.77
CA PHE A 45 15.41 16.16 9.81
C PHE A 45 14.62 17.48 9.89
N LYS A 46 15.30 18.63 9.83
CA LYS A 46 14.64 19.95 9.81
C LYS A 46 13.62 20.07 8.68
N ARG A 47 13.98 19.61 7.48
CA ARG A 47 13.08 19.61 6.30
C ARG A 47 11.90 18.66 6.45
N MET A 48 12.12 17.51 7.09
CA MET A 48 11.04 16.57 7.39
C MET A 48 10.07 17.11 8.45
N VAL A 49 10.57 17.81 9.47
CA VAL A 49 9.73 18.49 10.48
C VAL A 49 8.91 19.62 9.87
N GLU A 50 9.46 20.30 8.86
CA GLU A 50 8.71 21.33 8.15
C GLU A 50 7.49 20.71 7.43
N ASN A 51 7.58 19.48 6.89
CA ASN A 51 6.53 18.79 6.11
C ASN A 51 5.28 18.40 6.93
N ASP A 52 4.21 18.03 6.22
CA ASP A 52 3.03 17.46 6.89
C ASP A 52 3.45 16.25 7.74
N PRO A 53 2.92 16.12 8.96
CA PRO A 53 3.36 15.10 9.91
C PRO A 53 3.03 13.70 9.38
N SER A 54 4.05 12.84 9.24
CA SER A 54 3.85 11.42 8.95
C SER A 54 3.42 10.66 10.22
N PHE A 55 3.17 9.36 10.12
CA PHE A 55 2.81 8.54 11.28
C PHE A 55 3.28 7.09 11.17
N ILE A 56 3.35 6.44 12.33
CA ILE A 56 3.62 5.02 12.47
C ILE A 56 2.37 4.32 12.96
N LEU A 57 1.96 3.28 12.24
CA LEU A 57 0.81 2.46 12.53
C LEU A 57 1.23 1.06 12.95
N GLN A 58 0.76 0.62 14.12
CA GLN A 58 0.95 -0.73 14.64
C GLN A 58 -0.32 -1.56 14.48
N ILE A 59 -0.24 -2.71 13.82
CA ILE A 59 -1.36 -3.66 13.70
C ILE A 59 -1.60 -4.37 15.04
N ARG A 60 -2.87 -4.41 15.48
CA ARG A 60 -3.29 -5.08 16.72
C ARG A 60 -4.00 -6.42 16.49
N ASP A 61 -4.46 -6.69 15.27
CA ASP A 61 -5.21 -7.91 14.93
C ASP A 61 -4.34 -9.15 14.73
N GLN A 62 -4.90 -10.30 15.05
CA GLN A 62 -4.35 -11.62 14.71
C GLN A 62 -4.75 -12.03 13.28
N PRO A 63 -3.89 -12.74 12.51
CA PRO A 63 -2.57 -13.29 12.88
C PRO A 63 -1.38 -12.33 12.60
N ILE A 64 -1.65 -11.09 12.15
CA ILE A 64 -0.67 -10.13 11.63
C ILE A 64 -0.21 -9.15 12.74
N GLN A 65 -0.35 -9.54 14.01
CA GLN A 65 -0.12 -8.64 15.15
C GLN A 65 1.35 -8.17 15.18
N ASN A 66 1.57 -6.94 15.67
CA ASN A 66 2.89 -6.35 15.88
C ASN A 66 3.66 -5.97 14.60
N GLN A 67 2.97 -5.80 13.47
CA GLN A 67 3.59 -5.18 12.29
C GLN A 67 3.49 -3.66 12.36
N LEU A 68 4.58 -2.98 12.02
CA LEU A 68 4.65 -1.52 11.91
C LEU A 68 4.57 -1.09 10.45
N TYR A 69 3.82 -0.03 10.21
CA TYR A 69 3.68 0.63 8.91
C TYR A 69 4.01 2.10 9.07
N PHE A 70 4.77 2.65 8.14
CA PHE A 70 4.98 4.09 8.02
C PHE A 70 3.99 4.65 7.02
N GLY A 71 3.14 5.60 7.46
CA GLY A 71 2.21 6.34 6.61
C GLY A 71 2.72 7.75 6.38
N ASP A 72 2.83 8.15 5.13
CA ASP A 72 3.22 9.52 4.74
C ASP A 72 2.18 10.14 3.82
N PHE A 73 2.01 11.46 3.95
CA PHE A 73 1.10 12.23 3.12
C PHE A 73 1.79 12.55 1.81
N SER A 74 1.36 11.92 0.71
CA SER A 74 1.94 12.25 -0.59
C SER A 74 1.48 13.67 -0.97
N SER A 75 2.41 14.62 -0.97
CA SER A 75 2.15 15.99 -1.41
C SER A 75 1.88 16.01 -2.92
N HIS A 76 0.63 15.82 -3.32
CA HIS A 76 0.15 16.23 -4.63
C HIS A 76 -0.61 17.55 -4.43
N PRO A 77 -0.06 18.71 -4.85
CA PRO A 77 -0.62 20.03 -4.57
C PRO A 77 -2.06 20.26 -5.06
N ASN A 78 -2.57 19.40 -5.95
CA ASN A 78 -3.85 19.59 -6.65
C ASN A 78 -4.91 18.52 -6.34
N ASP A 79 -4.65 17.56 -5.46
CA ASP A 79 -5.63 16.50 -5.16
C ASP A 79 -6.42 16.83 -3.90
N ARG A 80 -7.76 16.95 -4.02
CA ARG A 80 -8.65 17.11 -2.85
C ARG A 80 -8.72 15.84 -2.00
N ASN A 81 -8.21 14.72 -2.51
CA ASN A 81 -8.10 13.47 -1.78
C ASN A 81 -6.67 13.24 -1.32
N VAL A 82 -6.46 13.38 -0.01
CA VAL A 82 -5.16 13.10 0.60
C VAL A 82 -4.93 11.58 0.62
N THR A 83 -3.98 11.12 -0.21
CA THR A 83 -3.59 9.71 -0.26
C THR A 83 -2.45 9.45 0.71
N ILE A 84 -2.65 8.51 1.63
CA ILE A 84 -1.62 8.04 2.56
C ILE A 84 -0.99 6.80 1.95
N ILE A 85 0.32 6.86 1.67
CA ILE A 85 1.09 5.70 1.23
C ILE A 85 1.64 5.02 2.48
N THR A 86 1.29 3.75 2.69
CA THR A 86 1.83 2.97 3.80
C THR A 86 2.94 2.04 3.34
N LYS A 87 4.02 1.97 4.12
CA LYS A 87 5.13 1.05 3.88
C LYS A 87 5.36 0.19 5.11
N LYS A 88 5.25 -1.13 4.94
CA LYS A 88 5.61 -2.09 5.99
C LYS A 88 7.07 -1.90 6.40
N LEU A 89 7.30 -1.74 7.70
CA LEU A 89 8.62 -1.61 8.28
C LEU A 89 9.15 -3.00 8.65
N THR A 90 10.41 -3.25 8.33
CA THR A 90 11.10 -4.47 8.76
C THR A 90 11.42 -4.34 10.25
N MET A 91 11.01 -5.32 11.05
CA MET A 91 11.29 -5.34 12.50
C MET A 91 12.52 -6.21 12.81
N LEU A 92 13.21 -5.87 13.91
CA LEU A 92 14.25 -6.74 14.46
C LEU A 92 13.62 -7.98 15.12
N PRO A 93 14.28 -9.17 15.05
CA PRO A 93 13.74 -10.43 15.61
C PRO A 93 13.57 -10.44 17.14
N LEU A 94 14.13 -9.44 17.84
CA LEU A 94 14.24 -9.42 19.30
C LEU A 94 12.90 -9.26 20.04
N LEU A 95 11.88 -8.69 19.38
CA LEU A 95 10.56 -8.44 19.97
C LEU A 95 9.46 -9.21 19.23
N THR A 96 9.10 -10.38 19.76
CA THR A 96 7.97 -11.17 19.24
C THR A 96 6.62 -10.53 19.54
N ASN A 97 6.50 -9.80 20.66
CA ASN A 97 5.32 -8.99 21.00
C ASN A 97 5.70 -7.66 21.66
N PHE A 98 5.14 -6.55 21.17
CA PHE A 98 5.44 -5.21 21.69
C PHE A 98 4.26 -4.23 21.54
N ILE A 99 4.35 -3.08 22.19
CA ILE A 99 3.42 -1.96 22.09
C ILE A 99 4.21 -0.70 21.73
N LEU A 100 3.72 0.04 20.74
CA LEU A 100 4.20 1.38 20.44
C LEU A 100 3.79 2.34 21.56
N VAL A 101 4.78 2.90 22.26
CA VAL A 101 4.58 3.84 23.37
C VAL A 101 4.37 5.24 22.81
N SER A 102 5.39 5.76 22.11
CA SER A 102 5.38 7.08 21.49
C SER A 102 6.57 7.23 20.52
N SER A 103 6.64 8.37 19.87
CA SER A 103 7.67 8.74 18.91
C SER A 103 8.30 10.08 19.31
N CYS A 104 9.62 10.19 19.27
CA CYS A 104 10.34 11.43 19.51
C CYS A 104 11.55 11.52 18.58
N ASN A 105 11.67 12.62 17.83
CA ASN A 105 12.77 12.90 16.89
C ASN A 105 13.09 11.72 15.94
N GLY A 106 12.04 11.07 15.44
CA GLY A 106 12.12 9.91 14.55
C GLY A 106 12.60 8.61 15.17
N LEU A 107 12.74 8.57 16.50
CA LEU A 107 12.93 7.34 17.27
C LEU A 107 11.59 6.90 17.86
N LEU A 108 11.39 5.59 17.95
CA LEU A 108 10.23 4.95 18.55
C LEU A 108 10.59 4.38 19.91
N CYS A 109 9.76 4.63 20.91
CA CYS A 109 9.81 3.89 22.16
C CYS A 109 8.86 2.71 22.07
N LEU A 110 9.38 1.49 22.22
CA LEU A 110 8.61 0.24 22.17
C LEU A 110 8.74 -0.48 23.51
N ARG A 111 7.63 -1.08 23.96
CA ARG A 111 7.56 -1.89 25.18
C ARG A 111 7.18 -3.32 24.85
N GLY A 112 7.98 -4.28 25.28
CA GLY A 112 7.68 -5.70 25.15
C GLY A 112 6.45 -6.13 25.95
N THR A 113 5.70 -7.09 25.42
CA THR A 113 4.55 -7.71 26.09
C THR A 113 4.72 -9.22 26.25
N HIS A 114 3.91 -9.82 27.12
CA HIS A 114 3.93 -11.26 27.40
C HIS A 114 5.32 -11.81 27.79
N ARG A 115 5.95 -12.68 26.99
CA ARG A 115 7.28 -13.29 27.30
C ARG A 115 8.41 -12.25 27.33
N SER A 116 8.17 -11.05 26.79
CA SER A 116 9.07 -9.89 26.79
C SER A 116 8.65 -8.81 27.81
N LEU A 117 7.83 -9.14 28.82
CA LEU A 117 7.42 -8.22 29.88
C LEU A 117 8.65 -7.55 30.53
N GLY A 118 8.67 -6.21 30.54
CA GLY A 118 9.73 -5.40 31.14
C GLY A 118 10.89 -5.02 30.19
N LEU A 119 10.86 -5.47 28.92
CA LEU A 119 11.75 -4.94 27.89
C LEU A 119 11.23 -3.59 27.38
N ILE A 120 12.10 -2.58 27.39
CA ILE A 120 11.87 -1.29 26.74
C ILE A 120 13.00 -1.08 25.74
N CYS A 121 12.67 -0.73 24.51
CA CYS A 121 13.68 -0.41 23.51
C CYS A 121 13.36 0.92 22.81
N ILE A 122 14.42 1.63 22.44
CA ILE A 122 14.37 2.76 21.53
C ILE A 122 14.76 2.24 20.15
N TYR A 123 13.93 2.45 19.14
CA TYR A 123 14.09 1.87 17.80
C TYR A 123 13.98 2.95 16.73
N ASN A 124 14.92 2.99 15.79
CA ASN A 124 14.78 3.77 14.57
C ASN A 124 14.24 2.88 13.43
N PRO A 125 13.01 3.12 12.92
CA PRO A 125 12.40 2.28 11.91
C PRO A 125 13.06 2.34 10.53
N PHE A 126 13.87 3.37 10.25
CA PHE A 126 14.51 3.57 8.96
C PHE A 126 15.95 3.09 8.95
N THR A 127 16.74 3.45 9.96
CA THR A 127 18.12 2.95 10.07
C THR A 127 18.15 1.48 10.50
N ARG A 128 17.09 1.02 11.18
CA ARG A 128 16.89 -0.32 11.77
C ARG A 128 17.79 -0.60 12.96
N ASP A 129 18.30 0.45 13.60
CA ASP A 129 19.10 0.33 14.82
C ASP A 129 18.21 0.45 16.06
N SER A 130 18.61 -0.21 17.14
CA SER A 130 17.87 -0.21 18.40
C SER A 130 18.79 -0.15 19.61
N ILE A 131 18.29 0.45 20.69
CA ILE A 131 18.91 0.45 22.02
C ILE A 131 17.95 -0.24 22.98
N GLU A 132 18.40 -1.33 23.59
CA GLU A 132 17.68 -1.96 24.70
C GLU A 132 17.99 -1.21 26.01
N LEU A 133 16.95 -0.92 26.77
CA LEU A 133 17.08 -0.25 28.07
C LEU A 133 17.13 -1.26 29.22
N PRO A 134 17.76 -0.90 30.36
CA PRO A 134 17.91 -1.80 31.50
C PRO A 134 16.56 -2.29 32.06
N LYS A 135 16.40 -3.61 32.13
CA LYS A 135 15.18 -4.26 32.64
C LYS A 135 14.95 -3.95 34.11
N LEU A 136 13.68 -3.85 34.49
CA LEU A 136 13.25 -3.86 35.89
C LEU A 136 13.28 -5.32 36.37
N ILE A 137 14.10 -5.65 37.38
CA ILE A 137 14.00 -6.96 38.03
C ILE A 137 12.67 -6.97 38.79
N ALA A 138 11.66 -7.65 38.25
CA ALA A 138 10.31 -7.62 38.79
C ALA A 138 10.28 -8.14 40.24
N LYS A 139 9.83 -7.30 41.17
CA LYS A 139 9.51 -7.68 42.56
C LYS A 139 8.14 -8.38 42.61
N GLY A 140 8.02 -9.55 42.00
CA GLY A 140 6.84 -10.43 42.09
C GLY A 140 5.59 -10.01 41.28
N PRO A 141 4.51 -10.82 41.34
CA PRO A 141 3.33 -10.73 40.46
C PRO A 141 2.38 -9.55 40.71
N SER A 142 2.61 -8.74 41.75
CA SER A 142 1.75 -7.59 42.12
C SER A 142 2.17 -6.25 41.50
N HIS A 143 3.26 -6.20 40.73
CA HIS A 143 3.73 -5.01 40.02
C HIS A 143 3.13 -4.93 38.62
N GLN A 144 2.27 -3.95 38.37
CA GLN A 144 1.80 -3.61 37.02
C GLN A 144 2.57 -2.38 36.53
N VAL A 145 3.34 -2.52 35.46
CA VAL A 145 3.97 -1.36 34.79
C VAL A 145 2.87 -0.52 34.16
N GLY A 146 2.71 0.70 34.67
CA GLY A 146 1.57 1.58 34.47
C GLY A 146 1.65 2.40 33.18
N VAL A 147 2.50 3.43 33.15
CA VAL A 147 2.59 4.38 32.03
C VAL A 147 4.05 4.65 31.68
N LEU A 148 4.31 4.83 30.38
CA LEU A 148 5.59 5.26 29.84
C LEU A 148 5.44 6.63 29.17
N GLY A 149 6.47 7.47 29.27
CA GLY A 149 6.67 8.64 28.42
C GLY A 149 8.08 8.68 27.88
N PHE A 150 8.26 9.24 26.68
CA PHE A 150 9.55 9.28 26.00
C PHE A 150 9.75 10.64 25.34
N GLY A 151 10.94 11.22 25.54
CA GLY A 151 11.28 12.51 24.95
C GLY A 151 12.78 12.81 25.01
N LEU A 152 13.17 13.88 24.32
CA LEU A 152 14.52 14.44 24.35
C LEU A 152 14.58 15.57 25.39
N ASP A 153 15.52 15.47 26.31
CA ASP A 153 15.97 16.61 27.11
C ASP A 153 16.88 17.48 26.24
N ALA A 154 16.35 18.62 25.78
CA ALA A 154 17.08 19.54 24.90
C ALA A 154 18.31 20.17 25.58
N THR A 155 18.33 20.28 26.92
CA THR A 155 19.43 20.90 27.66
C THR A 155 20.65 20.00 27.71
N THR A 156 20.45 18.70 27.93
CA THR A 156 21.53 17.71 27.99
C THR A 156 21.74 16.95 26.68
N SER A 157 20.85 17.13 25.70
CA SER A 157 20.78 16.33 24.47
C SER A 157 20.66 14.82 24.72
N LYS A 158 20.05 14.44 25.85
CA LYS A 158 19.81 13.03 26.22
C LYS A 158 18.36 12.66 26.09
N TYR A 159 18.09 11.49 25.52
CA TYR A 159 16.78 10.89 25.53
C TYR A 159 16.46 10.31 26.91
N LYS A 160 15.22 10.52 27.36
CA LYS A 160 14.72 10.00 28.63
C LYS A 160 13.42 9.25 28.42
N VAL A 161 13.28 8.11 29.09
CA VAL A 161 12.04 7.36 29.23
C VAL A 161 11.61 7.42 30.69
N VAL A 162 10.42 7.94 30.95
CA VAL A 162 9.80 7.98 32.28
C VAL A 162 8.88 6.78 32.40
N GLU A 163 9.15 5.89 33.35
CA GLU A 163 8.35 4.71 33.64
C GLU A 163 7.68 4.86 35.00
N VAL A 164 6.35 4.90 35.01
CA VAL A 164 5.56 4.91 36.24
C VAL A 164 4.89 3.55 36.42
N SER A 165 5.30 2.83 37.46
CA SER A 165 4.75 1.52 37.84
C SER A 165 3.82 1.64 39.02
N TYR A 166 2.78 0.80 39.06
CA TYR A 166 1.79 0.77 40.14
C TYR A 166 1.83 -0.59 40.85
N LYS A 167 1.86 -0.56 42.18
CA LYS A 167 1.79 -1.73 43.04
C LYS A 167 0.41 -1.81 43.70
N ARG A 168 -0.30 -2.91 43.49
CA ARG A 168 -1.57 -3.17 44.18
C ARG A 168 -1.29 -3.74 45.56
N ILE A 169 -1.80 -3.07 46.61
CA ILE A 169 -1.77 -3.58 47.97
C ILE A 169 -3.16 -4.09 48.34
N TYR A 170 -3.26 -5.38 48.65
CA TYR A 170 -4.46 -5.98 49.25
C TYR A 170 -4.28 -5.95 50.76
N ARG A 171 -5.04 -5.13 51.49
CA ARG A 171 -5.11 -5.24 52.96
C ARG A 171 -6.05 -6.39 53.30
N ALA A 172 -5.55 -7.39 54.04
CA ALA A 172 -6.44 -8.36 54.69
C ALA A 172 -7.13 -7.66 55.86
N SER A 173 -8.46 -7.53 55.82
CA SER A 173 -9.21 -7.15 57.02
C SER A 173 -9.22 -8.32 58.00
N PRO A 174 -8.91 -8.13 59.29
CA PRO A 174 -9.14 -9.13 60.31
C PRO A 174 -10.65 -9.26 60.55
N SER A 175 -11.11 -10.50 60.74
CA SER A 175 -12.43 -10.92 61.23
C SER A 175 -13.65 -10.58 60.38
N HIS A 176 -14.24 -11.60 59.74
CA HIS A 176 -15.58 -12.09 60.08
C HIS A 176 -15.72 -13.56 59.65
N VAL A 177 -16.36 -14.33 60.53
CA VAL A 177 -16.49 -15.78 60.56
C VAL A 177 -17.07 -16.36 59.26
N VAL A 178 -16.37 -17.32 58.65
CA VAL A 178 -16.83 -18.08 57.48
C VAL A 178 -17.96 -19.03 57.90
N ARG A 179 -19.15 -18.88 57.31
CA ARG A 179 -20.09 -19.99 57.15
C ARG A 179 -20.02 -20.47 55.69
N PRO A 180 -19.91 -21.79 55.42
CA PRO A 180 -19.76 -22.27 54.07
C PRO A 180 -21.13 -22.43 53.42
N VAL A 181 -21.46 -21.58 52.44
CA VAL A 181 -22.53 -21.88 51.47
C VAL A 181 -22.04 -21.54 50.06
N ASN A 182 -21.89 -22.61 49.28
CA ASN A 182 -21.93 -22.77 47.83
C ASN A 182 -21.33 -21.68 46.90
N ARG A 183 -20.30 -22.13 46.17
CA ARG A 183 -19.83 -21.72 44.83
C ARG A 183 -20.56 -20.53 44.19
N LEU A 184 -20.03 -19.33 44.38
CA LEU A 184 -19.93 -18.26 43.36
C LEU A 184 -18.61 -17.51 43.62
N ALA A 185 -18.01 -16.98 42.55
CA ALA A 185 -16.66 -16.43 42.41
C ALA A 185 -16.08 -15.69 43.64
N PRO A 186 -14.74 -15.73 43.88
CA PRO A 186 -14.13 -14.97 44.96
C PRO A 186 -14.48 -13.48 44.77
N GLN A 187 -15.18 -12.89 45.73
CA GLN A 187 -15.39 -11.45 45.76
C GLN A 187 -14.02 -10.78 45.88
N ILE A 188 -13.53 -10.26 44.76
CA ILE A 188 -12.31 -9.47 44.69
C ILE A 188 -12.58 -8.17 45.44
N ILE A 189 -12.12 -8.08 46.69
CA ILE A 189 -12.08 -6.84 47.45
C ILE A 189 -11.29 -5.81 46.62
N ALA A 190 -11.90 -4.66 46.33
CA ALA A 190 -11.25 -3.59 45.60
C ALA A 190 -9.95 -3.15 46.35
N PRO A 191 -8.80 -3.00 45.66
CA PRO A 191 -7.54 -2.69 46.32
C PRO A 191 -7.63 -1.33 47.03
N SER A 192 -7.26 -1.31 48.32
CA SER A 192 -7.44 -0.16 49.21
C SER A 192 -6.36 0.92 49.06
N SER A 193 -5.25 0.64 48.37
CA SER A 193 -4.28 1.67 47.96
C SER A 193 -3.39 1.21 46.80
N ILE A 194 -3.03 2.16 45.93
CA ILE A 194 -2.08 1.98 44.83
C ILE A 194 -0.83 2.80 45.19
N ASP A 195 0.28 2.14 45.46
CA ASP A 195 1.58 2.81 45.50
C ASP A 195 2.13 2.93 44.09
N SER A 196 2.73 4.06 43.76
CA SER A 196 3.41 4.26 42.48
C SER A 196 4.91 4.41 42.71
N GLU A 197 5.70 3.98 41.73
CA GLU A 197 7.14 4.20 41.69
C GLU A 197 7.51 4.78 40.33
N VAL A 198 8.33 5.83 40.32
CA VAL A 198 8.79 6.51 39.11
C VAL A 198 10.24 6.15 38.84
N HIS A 199 10.50 5.64 37.64
CA HIS A 199 11.84 5.34 37.15
C HIS A 199 12.16 6.16 35.91
N ILE A 200 13.43 6.54 35.78
CA ILE A 200 13.94 7.25 34.61
C ILE A 200 15.02 6.41 33.97
N LEU A 201 14.86 6.15 32.69
CA LEU A 201 15.87 5.54 31.84
C LEU A 201 16.45 6.63 30.94
N THR A 202 17.78 6.75 30.89
CA THR A 202 18.48 7.81 30.14
C THR A 202 19.41 7.21 29.09
N VAL A 203 19.43 7.82 27.90
CA VAL A 203 20.24 7.45 26.75
C VAL A 203 20.82 8.71 26.09
N GLY A 204 22.13 8.74 25.83
CA GLY A 204 22.78 9.89 25.16
C GLY A 204 24.18 10.22 25.66
N ASN A 205 24.99 9.19 25.91
CA ASN A 205 26.46 9.15 26.05
C ASN A 205 26.84 8.01 27.00
N GLY A 206 27.25 6.87 26.44
CA GLY A 206 27.61 5.66 27.19
C GLY A 206 26.45 4.67 27.37
N SER A 207 26.63 3.73 28.29
CA SER A 207 25.64 2.68 28.56
C SER A 207 24.33 3.28 29.10
N PRO A 208 23.15 2.84 28.62
CA PRO A 208 21.86 3.25 29.17
C PRO A 208 21.79 3.08 30.68
N THR A 209 21.33 4.11 31.40
CA THR A 209 21.23 4.10 32.87
C THR A 209 19.77 4.11 33.31
N ARG A 210 19.51 3.51 34.48
CA ARG A 210 18.20 3.50 35.13
C ARG A 210 18.32 4.03 36.56
N ARG A 211 17.44 4.96 36.95
CA ARG A 211 17.34 5.44 38.34
C ARG A 211 15.89 5.51 38.83
N ASN A 212 15.71 5.45 40.14
CA ASN A 212 14.42 5.57 40.82
C ASN A 212 14.29 6.99 41.40
N LEU A 213 13.18 7.67 41.13
CA LEU A 213 12.84 8.99 41.68
C LEU A 213 11.94 8.93 42.92
N GLY A 214 11.40 7.75 43.26
CA GLY A 214 10.53 7.55 44.41
C GLY A 214 9.04 7.48 44.05
N SER A 215 8.20 7.81 45.03
CA SER A 215 6.74 7.66 44.94
C SER A 215 6.05 8.88 44.32
N PHE A 216 5.00 8.64 43.54
CA PHE A 216 4.22 9.69 42.88
C PHE A 216 2.73 9.67 43.30
N PRO A 217 2.16 10.77 43.82
CA PRO A 217 0.84 10.75 44.46
C PRO A 217 -0.36 10.77 43.48
N PHE A 218 -0.14 10.66 42.17
CA PHE A 218 -1.21 10.65 41.16
C PHE A 218 -1.25 9.34 40.36
N HIS A 219 -2.43 9.04 39.83
CA HIS A 219 -2.66 7.91 38.93
C HIS A 219 -2.98 8.40 37.52
N PHE A 220 -2.19 7.98 36.53
CA PHE A 220 -2.41 8.33 35.13
C PHE A 220 -3.51 7.49 34.50
N MET A 221 -4.44 8.15 33.80
CA MET A 221 -5.61 7.51 33.19
C MET A 221 -5.29 6.58 32.03
N CYS A 222 -4.45 7.04 31.10
CA CYS A 222 -4.30 6.40 29.80
C CYS A 222 -2.94 6.73 29.20
N GLN A 223 -2.29 5.71 28.63
CA GLN A 223 -1.04 5.88 27.89
C GLN A 223 -1.22 6.68 26.58
N LYS A 224 -2.44 6.71 26.01
CA LYS A 224 -2.73 7.37 24.73
C LYS A 224 -2.76 8.91 24.79
N SER A 225 -2.81 9.49 25.99
CA SER A 225 -2.85 10.94 26.22
C SER A 225 -1.49 11.53 26.61
N GLN A 226 -0.39 10.79 26.38
CA GLN A 226 0.96 11.29 26.60
C GLN A 226 1.35 12.22 25.46
N VAL A 227 1.65 13.48 25.78
CA VAL A 227 2.18 14.46 24.81
C VAL A 227 3.48 15.07 25.31
N LEU A 228 4.29 15.61 24.40
CA LEU A 228 5.56 16.28 24.70
C LEU A 228 5.48 17.71 24.17
N VAL A 229 5.51 18.70 25.08
CA VAL A 229 5.46 20.13 24.73
C VAL A 229 6.56 20.84 25.53
N ASN A 230 7.38 21.66 24.85
CA ASN A 230 8.44 22.45 25.49
C ASN A 230 9.40 21.64 26.38
N GLY A 231 9.76 20.41 25.96
CA GLY A 231 10.65 19.53 26.74
C GLY A 231 10.00 18.89 27.97
N LYS A 232 8.68 19.03 28.14
CA LYS A 232 7.91 18.49 29.26
C LYS A 232 6.91 17.46 28.75
N LEU A 233 6.84 16.30 29.41
CA LEU A 233 5.87 15.26 29.13
C LEU A 233 4.59 15.56 29.90
N HIS A 234 3.41 15.42 29.28
CA HIS A 234 2.12 15.69 29.95
C HIS A 234 1.21 14.47 29.92
N TRP A 235 0.46 14.29 31.00
CA TRP A 235 -0.58 13.27 31.13
C TRP A 235 -1.81 13.79 31.84
N ILE A 236 -2.94 13.15 31.56
CA ILE A 236 -4.16 13.29 32.35
C ILE A 236 -4.08 12.34 33.55
N SER A 237 -4.35 12.86 34.75
CA SER A 237 -4.18 12.15 36.01
C SER A 237 -5.31 12.40 37.00
N TYR A 238 -5.46 11.46 37.94
CA TYR A 238 -6.31 11.58 39.12
C TYR A 238 -5.47 11.67 40.39
N PRO A 239 -5.87 12.47 41.38
CA PRO A 239 -5.31 12.42 42.73
C PRO A 239 -5.54 11.03 43.35
N ARG A 240 -4.56 10.53 44.12
CA ARG A 240 -4.72 9.28 44.87
C ARG A 240 -5.93 9.37 45.81
N GLY A 241 -6.90 8.46 45.64
CA GLY A 241 -8.09 8.36 46.50
C GLY A 241 -9.30 9.20 46.08
N SER A 242 -9.22 10.01 45.02
CA SER A 242 -10.35 10.77 44.48
C SER A 242 -10.47 10.58 42.97
N LYS A 243 -11.69 10.28 42.48
CA LYS A 243 -12.02 10.22 41.05
C LYS A 243 -12.71 11.51 40.55
N ALA A 244 -12.88 12.50 41.42
CA ALA A 244 -13.73 13.66 41.15
C ALA A 244 -13.04 14.77 40.32
N TYR A 245 -11.70 14.79 40.26
CA TYR A 245 -10.93 15.87 39.64
C TYR A 245 -9.87 15.33 38.66
N LEU A 246 -9.86 15.86 37.44
CA LEU A 246 -8.84 15.60 36.42
C LEU A 246 -7.78 16.69 36.43
N ALA A 247 -6.54 16.30 36.71
CA ALA A 247 -5.37 17.17 36.65
C ALA A 247 -4.53 16.88 35.40
N ILE A 248 -3.96 17.93 34.80
CA ILE A 248 -2.92 17.81 33.78
C ILE A 248 -1.58 17.86 34.50
N MET A 249 -0.87 16.73 34.55
CA MET A 249 0.45 16.65 35.18
C MET A 249 1.52 16.71 34.10
N SER A 250 2.47 17.61 34.28
CA SER A 250 3.69 17.69 33.48
C SER A 250 4.86 17.06 34.24
N PHE A 251 5.81 16.51 33.50
CA PHE A 251 7.13 16.09 33.96
C PHE A 251 8.18 16.75 33.07
N ASP A 252 9.01 17.60 33.67
CA ASP A 252 10.06 18.32 32.95
C ASP A 252 11.27 17.42 32.75
N LEU A 253 11.66 17.18 31.49
CA LEU A 253 12.77 16.28 31.18
C LEU A 253 14.13 16.86 31.56
N GLY A 254 14.27 18.18 31.68
CA GLY A 254 15.53 18.84 32.04
C GLY A 254 15.82 18.75 33.53
N ASN A 255 14.89 19.24 34.35
CA ASN A 255 15.05 19.27 35.82
C ASN A 255 14.44 18.05 36.55
N GLU A 256 13.71 17.19 35.83
CA GLU A 256 13.11 15.95 36.34
C GLU A 256 12.08 16.14 37.46
N GLN A 257 11.28 17.21 37.38
CA GLN A 257 10.23 17.51 38.34
C GLN A 257 8.84 17.37 37.75
N PHE A 258 7.90 16.89 38.58
CA PHE A 258 6.48 16.93 38.27
C PHE A 258 5.88 18.29 38.65
N LYS A 259 5.00 18.80 37.79
CA LYS A 259 4.23 20.02 38.06
C LYS A 259 2.82 19.89 37.49
N GLU A 260 1.81 20.26 38.27
CA GLU A 260 0.45 20.43 37.76
C GLU A 260 0.37 21.68 36.86
N VAL A 261 -0.20 21.51 35.67
CA VAL A 261 -0.39 22.57 34.68
C VAL A 261 -1.85 23.03 34.73
N PRO A 262 -2.13 24.34 34.60
CA PRO A 262 -3.49 24.86 34.59
C PRO A 262 -4.36 24.19 33.52
N ARG A 263 -5.60 23.86 33.89
CA ARG A 263 -6.63 23.33 32.99
C ARG A 263 -7.50 24.45 32.40
N PRO A 264 -8.17 24.24 31.24
CA PRO A 264 -9.13 25.19 30.70
C PRO A 264 -10.37 25.33 31.62
N ASP A 265 -10.97 26.53 31.62
CA ASP A 265 -12.09 26.92 32.52
C ASP A 265 -13.48 26.49 32.03
N CYS A 266 -13.59 25.93 30.82
CA CYS A 266 -14.85 25.54 30.16
C CYS A 266 -15.58 24.32 30.74
N ILE A 267 -15.29 23.96 31.99
CA ILE A 267 -15.64 22.69 32.61
C ILE A 267 -16.66 22.94 33.72
N SER A 268 -17.96 22.74 33.43
CA SER A 268 -18.93 22.38 34.48
C SER A 268 -18.53 21.02 35.07
N SER A 269 -19.09 20.63 36.22
CA SER A 269 -18.80 19.33 36.86
C SER A 269 -18.96 18.11 35.93
N ASP A 270 -19.72 18.23 34.83
CA ASP A 270 -20.04 17.16 33.88
C ASP A 270 -19.17 17.14 32.61
N ARG A 271 -18.43 18.23 32.29
CA ARG A 271 -17.63 18.37 31.05
C ARG A 271 -16.15 18.06 31.25
N GLN A 272 -15.78 16.78 31.30
CA GLN A 272 -14.38 16.36 31.48
C GLN A 272 -13.61 16.24 30.17
N PHE A 273 -12.36 16.74 30.13
CA PHE A 273 -11.43 16.47 29.01
C PHE A 273 -10.93 15.02 29.08
N HIS A 274 -10.79 14.37 27.93
CA HIS A 274 -10.41 12.95 27.85
C HIS A 274 -9.13 12.70 27.05
N GLU A 275 -8.63 13.70 26.32
CA GLU A 275 -7.45 13.60 25.48
C GLU A 275 -6.59 14.88 25.53
N LEU A 276 -5.27 14.68 25.47
CA LEU A 276 -4.29 15.74 25.23
C LEU A 276 -3.64 15.49 23.87
N VAL A 277 -3.41 16.56 23.11
CA VAL A 277 -2.77 16.54 21.80
C VAL A 277 -1.85 17.76 21.63
N VAL A 278 -0.87 17.68 20.73
CA VAL A 278 -0.03 18.82 20.36
C VAL A 278 -0.54 19.40 19.04
N LEU A 279 -1.03 20.63 19.07
CA LEU A 279 -1.44 21.36 17.85
C LEU A 279 -0.60 22.62 17.71
N ARG A 280 0.05 22.79 16.55
CA ARG A 280 0.93 23.94 16.26
C ARG A 280 2.01 24.19 17.33
N GLY A 281 2.49 23.11 17.96
CA GLY A 281 3.49 23.18 19.04
C GLY A 281 2.92 23.55 20.43
N CYS A 282 1.62 23.84 20.53
CA CYS A 282 0.95 24.15 21.79
C CYS A 282 0.35 22.89 22.44
N LEU A 283 0.24 22.93 23.77
CA LEU A 283 -0.54 21.94 24.51
C LEU A 283 -2.03 22.16 24.24
N SER A 284 -2.74 21.11 23.85
CA SER A 284 -4.16 21.17 23.55
C SER A 284 -4.93 20.10 24.32
N ALA A 285 -6.12 20.45 24.77
CA ALA A 285 -7.03 19.58 25.50
C ALA A 285 -8.33 19.39 24.71
N VAL A 286 -8.83 18.16 24.68
CA VAL A 286 -10.05 17.80 23.96
C VAL A 286 -11.12 17.40 24.97
N CYS A 287 -12.28 18.03 24.85
CA CYS A 287 -13.46 17.72 25.64
C CYS A 287 -14.70 17.59 24.75
N PHE A 288 -15.73 16.95 25.31
CA PHE A 288 -17.01 16.78 24.64
C PHE A 288 -18.06 17.70 25.26
N ASP A 289 -18.67 18.54 24.44
CA ASP A 289 -19.85 19.32 24.81
C ASP A 289 -21.10 18.49 24.56
N TYR A 290 -21.74 18.06 25.64
CA TYR A 290 -22.98 17.28 25.60
C TYR A 290 -24.19 18.07 25.13
N ASP A 291 -24.24 19.36 25.43
CA ASP A 291 -25.41 20.18 25.16
C ASP A 291 -25.48 20.51 23.66
N ASN A 292 -24.32 20.65 23.03
CA ASN A 292 -24.20 20.96 21.60
C ASN A 292 -23.83 19.75 20.73
N GLU A 293 -23.56 18.59 21.34
CA GLU A 293 -23.04 17.38 20.66
C GLU A 293 -21.78 17.64 19.81
N GLU A 294 -20.88 18.47 20.32
CA GLU A 294 -19.64 18.87 19.63
C GLU A 294 -18.39 18.45 20.41
N LEU A 295 -17.36 18.05 19.68
CA LEU A 295 -16.03 17.86 20.22
C LEU A 295 -15.28 19.19 20.16
N GLU A 296 -14.91 19.71 21.33
CA GLU A 296 -14.20 20.98 21.48
C GLU A 296 -12.70 20.75 21.66
N ILE A 297 -11.91 21.60 21.01
CA ILE A 297 -10.46 21.59 21.12
C ILE A 297 -9.99 22.92 21.67
N TRP A 298 -9.41 22.87 22.86
CA TRP A 298 -8.85 24.01 23.57
C TRP A 298 -7.34 24.01 23.40
N VAL A 299 -6.75 25.17 23.12
CA VAL A 299 -5.31 25.33 22.88
C VAL A 299 -4.74 26.37 23.83
N MET A 300 -3.71 25.98 24.58
CA MET A 300 -2.97 26.86 25.48
C MET A 300 -1.98 27.70 24.66
N LYS A 301 -2.30 28.98 24.45
CA LYS A 301 -1.48 29.88 23.64
C LYS A 301 -0.15 30.24 24.29
N GLU A 302 -0.18 30.41 25.60
CA GLU A 302 0.99 30.69 26.40
C GLU A 302 1.16 29.58 27.44
N TYR A 303 2.29 28.88 27.36
CA TYR A 303 2.52 27.70 28.18
C TYR A 303 2.45 28.06 29.68
N ASP A 304 1.69 27.27 30.45
CA ASP A 304 1.51 27.42 31.90
C ASP A 304 0.73 28.68 32.34
N VAL A 305 0.07 29.37 31.39
CA VAL A 305 -0.81 30.51 31.66
C VAL A 305 -2.26 30.07 31.50
N LYS A 306 -3.04 30.12 32.60
CA LYS A 306 -4.41 29.61 32.65
C LYS A 306 -5.35 30.36 31.70
N GLU A 307 -5.23 31.68 31.67
CA GLU A 307 -6.07 32.58 30.88
C GLU A 307 -5.79 32.46 29.37
N SER A 308 -4.70 31.77 28.99
CA SER A 308 -4.30 31.59 27.59
C SER A 308 -5.00 30.42 26.88
N TRP A 309 -5.81 29.64 27.61
CA TRP A 309 -6.62 28.58 27.02
C TRP A 309 -7.73 29.17 26.14
N VAL A 310 -7.66 28.91 24.84
CA VAL A 310 -8.66 29.37 23.86
C VAL A 310 -9.31 28.18 23.18
N LYS A 311 -10.65 28.17 23.10
CA LYS A 311 -11.39 27.25 22.23
C LYS A 311 -11.12 27.62 20.79
N GLU A 312 -10.34 26.81 20.09
CA GLU A 312 -9.97 27.09 18.69
C GLU A 312 -10.83 26.32 17.69
N PHE A 313 -11.29 25.13 18.05
CA PHE A 313 -12.04 24.28 17.14
C PHE A 313 -13.25 23.66 17.83
N SER A 314 -14.33 23.50 17.06
CA SER A 314 -15.53 22.75 17.41
C SER A 314 -15.84 21.81 16.26
N ILE A 315 -15.92 20.51 16.52
CA ILE A 315 -16.18 19.48 15.52
C ILE A 315 -17.52 18.82 15.84
N GLY A 316 -18.53 19.04 14.99
CA GLY A 316 -19.84 18.39 15.13
C GLY A 316 -19.76 16.87 14.90
N THR A 317 -20.62 16.12 15.59
CA THR A 317 -20.59 14.64 15.63
C THR A 317 -21.30 13.92 14.47
N TYR A 318 -21.64 14.61 13.38
CA TYR A 318 -22.28 13.95 12.25
C TYR A 318 -21.32 12.94 11.59
N LEU A 319 -21.69 11.65 11.61
CA LEU A 319 -20.92 10.58 10.98
C LEU A 319 -20.88 10.79 9.46
N PRO A 320 -19.70 10.71 8.80
CA PRO A 320 -19.64 10.56 7.35
C PRO A 320 -20.49 9.35 6.94
N LYS A 321 -21.32 9.47 5.89
CA LYS A 321 -22.25 8.40 5.43
C LYS A 321 -21.60 7.02 5.27
N ILE A 322 -20.29 6.97 5.02
CA ILE A 322 -19.44 5.77 4.90
C ILE A 322 -19.33 4.95 6.19
N LEU A 323 -19.55 5.55 7.36
CA LEU A 323 -19.46 4.90 8.68
C LEU A 323 -20.83 4.61 9.31
N GLN A 324 -21.93 4.85 8.59
CA GLN A 324 -23.24 4.39 9.05
C GLN A 324 -23.20 2.86 9.09
N PRO A 325 -23.61 2.21 10.21
CA PRO A 325 -23.64 0.76 10.28
C PRO A 325 -24.53 0.20 9.17
N ASP A 326 -24.13 -0.92 8.56
CA ASP A 326 -25.09 -1.74 7.81
C ASP A 326 -26.27 -2.05 8.74
N GLU A 327 -27.51 -1.95 8.25
CA GLU A 327 -28.76 -2.10 9.02
C GLU A 327 -28.90 -3.43 9.80
N ARG A 328 -27.92 -4.35 9.68
CA ARG A 328 -27.88 -5.67 10.32
C ARG A 328 -27.21 -5.73 11.70
N GLU A 329 -26.60 -4.64 12.20
CA GLU A 329 -26.11 -4.55 13.59
C GLU A 329 -27.07 -3.76 14.50
N SER A 330 -28.39 -3.89 14.28
CA SER A 330 -29.43 -3.24 15.11
C SER A 330 -30.16 -4.23 16.00
N LEU A 331 -29.64 -4.42 17.22
CA LEU A 331 -30.40 -4.99 18.36
C LEU A 331 -29.95 -4.27 19.64
N ASP A 332 -30.17 -2.95 19.70
CA ASP A 332 -30.79 -2.31 20.87
C ASP A 332 -31.19 -0.87 20.52
N SER A 333 -32.49 -0.59 20.50
CA SER A 333 -33.09 0.67 20.01
C SER A 333 -33.11 1.78 21.07
N SER A 334 -32.11 1.85 21.96
CA SER A 334 -32.07 2.85 23.03
C SER A 334 -30.65 3.34 23.38
N MET A 335 -29.86 3.80 22.41
CA MET A 335 -28.72 4.71 22.65
C MET A 335 -28.13 5.20 21.31
N PHE A 336 -28.71 6.26 20.73
CA PHE A 336 -28.09 6.99 19.61
C PHE A 336 -27.08 8.07 20.06
N TYR A 337 -26.51 7.94 21.27
CA TYR A 337 -25.49 8.84 21.80
C TYR A 337 -24.07 8.30 21.49
N MET A 338 -23.26 9.09 20.78
CA MET A 338 -21.82 8.80 20.56
C MET A 338 -21.08 8.70 21.91
N PRO A 339 -20.40 7.60 22.26
CA PRO A 339 -19.59 7.53 23.47
C PRO A 339 -18.36 8.44 23.38
N LYS A 340 -17.97 9.07 24.51
CA LYS A 340 -16.77 9.92 24.78
C LYS A 340 -15.43 9.47 24.15
N THR A 341 -15.35 8.27 23.59
CA THR A 341 -14.11 7.48 23.39
C THR A 341 -13.87 7.03 21.96
N CYS A 342 -14.70 7.44 20.99
CA CYS A 342 -14.62 6.94 19.62
C CYS A 342 -13.73 7.76 18.69
N MET A 343 -13.46 9.04 18.98
CA MET A 343 -12.60 9.91 18.17
C MET A 343 -11.35 10.30 18.94
N ARG A 344 -10.21 10.29 18.25
CA ARG A 344 -8.90 10.69 18.78
C ARG A 344 -8.27 11.73 17.86
N ILE A 345 -7.86 12.88 18.38
CA ILE A 345 -7.22 13.93 17.60
C ILE A 345 -5.71 13.65 17.50
N LEU A 346 -5.18 13.63 16.28
CA LEU A 346 -3.78 13.25 16.05
C LEU A 346 -2.86 14.45 15.88
N CYS A 347 -3.15 15.30 14.89
CA CYS A 347 -2.35 16.48 14.56
C CYS A 347 -3.08 17.42 13.61
N GLN A 348 -2.54 18.61 13.41
CA GLN A 348 -2.97 19.55 12.37
C GLN A 348 -2.03 19.47 11.17
N LEU A 349 -2.61 19.44 9.97
CA LEU A 349 -1.90 19.51 8.70
C LEU A 349 -1.61 20.97 8.31
N ARG A 350 -0.64 21.18 7.42
CA ARG A 350 -0.29 22.50 6.85
C ARG A 350 -1.47 23.16 6.12
N SER A 351 -2.38 22.35 5.56
CA SER A 351 -3.62 22.86 4.95
C SER A 351 -4.58 23.49 5.97
N GLY A 352 -4.31 23.35 7.27
CA GLY A 352 -5.19 23.74 8.36
C GLY A 352 -6.15 22.62 8.79
N GLY A 353 -6.26 21.54 8.01
CA GLY A 353 -7.10 20.39 8.33
C GLY A 353 -6.61 19.62 9.56
N ILE A 354 -7.53 19.04 10.32
CA ILE A 354 -7.28 18.29 11.55
C ILE A 354 -7.38 16.79 11.27
N LEU A 355 -6.30 16.05 11.47
CA LEU A 355 -6.29 14.60 11.33
C LEU A 355 -6.84 13.93 12.59
N LEU A 356 -7.80 13.03 12.41
CA LEU A 356 -8.48 12.31 13.48
C LEU A 356 -8.56 10.80 13.21
N GLU A 357 -8.46 10.00 14.26
CA GLU A 357 -8.65 8.56 14.28
C GLU A 357 -10.04 8.23 14.86
N TYR A 358 -10.80 7.35 14.19
CA TYR A 358 -12.11 6.89 14.64
C TYR A 358 -12.10 5.38 14.96
N LYS A 359 -12.53 5.02 16.18
CA LYS A 359 -12.66 3.65 16.72
C LYS A 359 -11.49 2.73 16.43
N ILE A 360 -10.27 3.26 16.31
CA ILE A 360 -9.06 2.47 16.01
C ILE A 360 -9.14 1.79 14.63
N LYS A 361 -10.04 2.27 13.76
CA LYS A 361 -10.46 1.63 12.51
C LYS A 361 -10.27 2.51 11.28
N ALA A 362 -10.38 3.83 11.43
CA ALA A 362 -10.37 4.76 10.32
C ALA A 362 -9.64 6.06 10.66
N LEU A 363 -9.14 6.73 9.62
CA LEU A 363 -8.52 8.07 9.70
C LEU A 363 -9.30 9.03 8.81
N PHE A 364 -9.48 10.27 9.29
CA PHE A 364 -10.16 11.34 8.57
C PHE A 364 -9.40 12.65 8.75
N VAL A 365 -9.59 13.59 7.82
CA VAL A 365 -9.22 14.99 8.03
C VAL A 365 -10.49 15.81 8.01
N TYR A 366 -10.64 16.58 9.07
CA TYR A 366 -11.66 17.58 9.23
C TYR A 366 -11.12 18.93 8.74
N ASP A 367 -11.82 19.57 7.81
CA ASP A 367 -11.53 20.94 7.42
C ASP A 367 -12.31 21.89 8.34
N PRO A 368 -11.62 22.65 9.24
CA PRO A 368 -12.29 23.55 10.16
C PRO A 368 -12.91 24.78 9.46
N HIS A 369 -12.48 25.15 8.25
CA HIS A 369 -13.02 26.30 7.53
C HIS A 369 -14.38 25.95 6.91
N CYS A 370 -14.43 24.82 6.20
CA CYS A 370 -15.66 24.35 5.57
C CYS A 370 -16.57 23.58 6.53
N ARG A 371 -16.07 23.23 7.72
CA ARG A 371 -16.71 22.33 8.69
C ARG A 371 -17.14 21.02 8.03
N THR A 372 -16.26 20.40 7.27
CA THR A 372 -16.54 19.14 6.55
C THR A 372 -15.43 18.12 6.75
N PHE A 373 -15.78 16.83 6.69
CA PHE A 373 -14.80 15.75 6.62
C PHE A 373 -14.42 15.50 5.16
N GLN A 374 -13.11 15.52 4.88
CA GLN A 374 -12.59 15.03 3.61
C GLN A 374 -12.48 13.51 3.68
N ASN A 375 -12.83 12.83 2.58
CA ASN A 375 -12.75 11.37 2.50
C ASN A 375 -11.29 10.94 2.28
N PHE A 376 -10.83 10.00 3.11
CA PHE A 376 -9.49 9.41 2.98
C PHE A 376 -9.61 8.03 2.38
N GLN A 377 -8.98 7.81 1.24
CA GLN A 377 -8.72 6.45 0.77
C GLN A 377 -7.36 6.01 1.30
N LEU A 378 -7.37 5.35 2.46
CA LEU A 378 -6.20 4.62 2.94
C LEU A 378 -5.98 3.41 2.02
N THR A 379 -4.91 3.44 1.22
CA THR A 379 -4.49 2.26 0.45
C THR A 379 -3.65 1.35 1.35
N PHE A 380 -4.33 0.59 2.23
CA PHE A 380 -3.72 -0.57 2.89
C PHE A 380 -3.87 -1.81 1.99
N GLU A 381 -2.81 -2.61 1.86
CA GLU A 381 -2.96 -4.04 1.55
C GLU A 381 -3.62 -4.70 2.79
N GLY A 382 -4.96 -4.67 2.84
CA GLY A 382 -5.74 -5.15 3.98
C GLY A 382 -5.75 -4.16 5.15
N ILE A 383 -6.83 -3.37 5.29
CA ILE A 383 -7.02 -2.53 6.48
C ILE A 383 -7.17 -3.47 7.69
N PRO A 384 -6.33 -3.36 8.73
CA PRO A 384 -6.57 -4.06 9.98
C PRO A 384 -7.90 -3.59 10.59
N ARG A 385 -8.70 -4.51 11.14
CA ARG A 385 -9.85 -4.17 11.98
C ARG A 385 -9.47 -3.30 13.18
N CYS A 386 -8.23 -3.39 13.68
CA CYS A 386 -7.72 -2.58 14.79
C CYS A 386 -6.23 -2.21 14.63
N PHE A 387 -5.87 -0.94 14.85
CA PHE A 387 -4.47 -0.47 14.87
C PHE A 387 -4.10 0.39 16.09
N THR A 388 -2.91 0.97 16.12
CA THR A 388 -2.53 2.02 17.07
C THR A 388 -1.58 2.96 16.34
N LEU A 389 -1.75 4.26 16.52
CA LEU A 389 -1.02 5.27 15.77
C LEU A 389 -0.22 6.18 16.70
N ALA A 390 1.01 6.50 16.27
CA ALA A 390 1.79 7.62 16.78
C ALA A 390 2.20 8.55 15.63
N VAL A 391 2.01 9.86 15.82
CA VAL A 391 2.56 10.88 14.92
C VAL A 391 4.09 10.76 14.94
N HIS A 392 4.69 10.77 13.75
CA HIS A 392 6.10 10.45 13.58
C HIS A 392 6.73 11.29 12.48
N VAL A 393 7.91 11.84 12.76
CA VAL A 393 8.74 12.47 11.74
C VAL A 393 9.89 11.53 11.44
N ALA A 394 10.00 11.09 10.20
CA ALA A 394 11.05 10.18 9.81
C ALA A 394 12.45 10.80 9.99
N SER A 395 13.40 10.06 10.56
CA SER A 395 14.74 10.58 10.83
C SER A 395 15.86 9.58 10.56
N LEU A 396 17.05 10.13 10.26
CA LEU A 396 18.31 9.40 10.13
C LEU A 396 19.10 9.41 11.45
N ASN A 397 18.42 9.48 12.59
CA ASN A 397 19.08 9.43 13.90
C ASN A 397 19.57 8.01 14.18
N TRP A 398 20.84 7.76 13.88
CA TRP A 398 21.53 6.50 14.13
C TRP A 398 21.69 6.29 15.63
N THR A 399 21.36 5.11 16.14
CA THR A 399 21.36 4.90 17.59
C THR A 399 22.74 4.63 18.17
N ASP A 400 23.70 4.21 17.34
CA ASP A 400 25.10 3.97 17.71
C ASP A 400 25.81 5.27 18.14
N THR A 401 25.45 6.41 17.56
CA THR A 401 26.01 7.73 17.93
C THR A 401 25.66 8.17 19.35
N PHE A 402 24.63 7.59 19.99
CA PHE A 402 24.25 7.91 21.38
C PHE A 402 25.02 7.11 22.42
N ILE A 403 25.67 6.01 22.02
CA ILE A 403 26.37 5.08 22.92
C ILE A 403 27.88 5.36 22.89
N GLU A 404 28.44 5.66 21.72
CA GLU A 404 29.86 5.98 21.59
C GLU A 404 30.15 7.44 22.00
N ALA A 405 31.06 7.66 22.95
CA ALA A 405 31.56 9.00 23.25
C ALA A 405 32.13 9.64 21.96
N PRO A 406 32.00 10.96 21.77
CA PRO A 406 32.53 11.61 20.58
C PRO A 406 34.03 11.35 20.52
N ARG A 407 34.44 10.40 19.68
CA ARG A 407 35.84 10.28 19.29
C ARG A 407 36.13 11.61 18.62
N ASN A 408 37.13 12.32 19.12
CA ASN A 408 37.75 13.43 18.43
C ASN A 408 38.20 12.92 17.05
N HIS A 409 37.28 12.92 16.08
CA HIS A 409 37.63 12.89 14.70
C HIS A 409 38.35 14.21 14.50
N ARG A 410 39.68 14.15 14.59
CA ARG A 410 40.60 15.11 13.96
C ARG A 410 39.88 15.59 12.71
N LYS A 411 39.74 16.91 12.56
CA LYS A 411 39.38 17.56 11.30
C LYS A 411 40.23 16.91 10.20
N LYS A 412 39.70 15.86 9.59
CA LYS A 412 40.28 15.27 8.40
C LYS A 412 39.78 16.20 7.32
N THR A 413 40.57 17.24 7.12
CA THR A 413 40.53 18.14 5.97
C THR A 413 40.05 17.39 4.74
N ASN A 414 39.01 17.94 4.11
CA ASN A 414 38.59 17.72 2.73
C ASN A 414 39.32 16.56 2.05
N ARG A 415 38.82 15.34 2.22
CA ARG A 415 38.82 14.45 1.06
C ARG A 415 37.58 14.86 0.29
N GLU A 416 37.79 15.39 -0.92
CA GLU A 416 36.74 15.46 -1.92
C GLU A 416 35.90 14.18 -1.77
N MET A 417 34.57 14.31 -1.65
CA MET A 417 33.72 13.16 -1.89
C MET A 417 34.22 12.56 -3.19
N ASP A 418 34.78 11.34 -3.15
CA ASP A 418 35.07 10.59 -4.36
C ASP A 418 33.77 10.57 -5.14
N CYS A 419 33.70 11.47 -6.13
CA CYS A 419 32.57 11.62 -7.00
C CYS A 419 32.42 10.25 -7.65
N LEU A 420 31.21 9.69 -7.66
CA LEU A 420 30.94 8.51 -8.48
C LEU A 420 31.52 8.81 -9.86
N PRO A 421 32.49 8.00 -10.34
CA PRO A 421 32.97 8.13 -11.70
C PRO A 421 31.76 8.24 -12.62
N ARG A 422 31.82 9.15 -13.58
CA ARG A 422 30.68 9.46 -14.47
C ARG A 422 30.12 8.19 -15.11
N GLU A 423 30.98 7.18 -15.28
CA GLU A 423 30.72 5.86 -15.82
C GLU A 423 29.84 5.00 -14.90
N LEU A 424 29.88 5.19 -13.57
CA LEU A 424 29.11 4.37 -12.62
C LEU A 424 27.67 4.85 -12.41
N VAL A 425 27.39 6.13 -12.63
CA VAL A 425 26.02 6.70 -12.49
C VAL A 425 25.03 6.00 -13.42
N PRO A 426 25.32 5.82 -14.73
CA PRO A 426 24.53 4.99 -15.63
C PRO A 426 24.25 3.58 -15.11
N GLU A 427 25.28 2.95 -14.53
CA GLU A 427 25.20 1.56 -14.06
C GLU A 427 24.33 1.41 -12.81
N ILE A 428 24.34 2.43 -11.94
CA ILE A 428 23.46 2.50 -10.76
C ILE A 428 22.02 2.79 -11.16
N LEU A 429 21.79 3.84 -11.96
CA LEU A 429 20.44 4.22 -12.39
C LEU A 429 19.78 3.06 -13.15
N SER A 430 20.52 2.36 -14.01
CA SER A 430 19.99 1.20 -14.75
C SER A 430 19.65 -0.01 -13.87
N ARG A 431 19.86 0.02 -12.55
CA ARG A 431 19.44 -1.01 -11.59
C ARG A 431 18.28 -0.57 -10.70
N LEU A 432 17.88 0.69 -10.77
CA LEU A 432 16.78 1.20 -9.96
C LEU A 432 15.42 0.78 -10.53
N PRO A 433 14.42 0.51 -9.67
CA PRO A 433 13.04 0.34 -10.10
C PRO A 433 12.51 1.60 -10.80
N ILE A 434 11.58 1.42 -11.73
CA ILE A 434 11.02 2.53 -12.53
C ILE A 434 10.46 3.68 -11.69
N PRO A 435 9.68 3.46 -10.61
CA PRO A 435 9.19 4.57 -9.78
C PRO A 435 10.32 5.43 -9.20
N SER A 436 11.45 4.81 -8.82
CA SER A 436 12.62 5.51 -8.31
C SER A 436 13.34 6.29 -9.41
N LEU A 437 13.37 5.78 -10.65
CA LEU A 437 13.94 6.47 -11.80
C LEU A 437 13.13 7.70 -12.20
N VAL A 438 11.80 7.59 -12.22
CA VAL A 438 10.93 8.75 -12.50
C VAL A 438 11.15 9.85 -11.47
N GLN A 439 11.27 9.51 -10.18
CA GLN A 439 11.63 10.48 -9.13
C GLN A 439 13.03 11.05 -9.31
N SER A 440 13.99 10.25 -9.79
CA SER A 440 15.38 10.68 -10.01
C SER A 440 15.52 11.80 -11.05
N LYS A 441 14.52 12.01 -11.92
CA LYS A 441 14.47 13.15 -12.87
C LYS A 441 14.40 14.53 -12.20
N SER A 442 13.99 14.61 -10.94
CA SER A 442 13.95 15.87 -10.19
C SER A 442 15.31 16.22 -9.57
N VAL A 443 16.27 15.29 -9.58
CA VAL A 443 17.56 15.44 -8.88
C VAL A 443 18.46 16.48 -9.56
N CYS A 444 18.70 16.36 -10.87
CA CYS A 444 19.45 17.35 -11.64
C CYS A 444 19.16 17.26 -13.14
N ARG A 445 19.53 18.30 -13.91
CA ARG A 445 19.35 18.34 -15.37
C ARG A 445 20.08 17.19 -16.08
N ALA A 446 21.28 16.83 -15.65
CA ALA A 446 22.05 15.75 -16.25
C ALA A 446 21.36 14.39 -16.09
N TRP A 447 20.83 14.09 -14.90
CA TRP A 447 20.07 12.85 -14.67
C TRP A 447 18.75 12.83 -15.42
N ARG A 448 18.06 13.98 -15.50
CA ARG A 448 16.84 14.09 -16.31
C ARG A 448 17.11 13.75 -17.77
N ILE A 449 18.15 14.36 -18.38
CA ILE A 449 18.56 14.09 -19.76
C ILE A 449 18.93 12.61 -19.91
N PHE A 450 19.75 12.09 -19.01
CA PHE A 450 20.21 10.70 -19.08
C PHE A 450 19.08 9.67 -18.91
N ILE A 451 18.11 9.90 -18.04
CA ILE A 451 16.96 9.00 -17.85
C ILE A 451 15.98 9.08 -19.03
N GLN A 452 16.03 10.16 -19.80
CA GLN A 452 15.26 10.34 -21.04
C GLN A 452 16.01 9.85 -22.28
N ASP A 453 17.27 9.47 -22.14
CA ASP A 453 18.09 8.98 -23.24
C ASP A 453 17.61 7.59 -23.71
N GLN A 454 17.48 7.41 -25.02
CA GLN A 454 16.92 6.18 -25.59
C GLN A 454 17.84 4.96 -25.34
N GLU A 455 19.16 5.12 -25.39
CA GLU A 455 20.08 4.01 -25.11
C GLU A 455 19.97 3.56 -23.64
N PHE A 456 19.80 4.51 -22.71
CA PHE A 456 19.53 4.18 -21.32
C PHE A 456 18.20 3.44 -21.14
N ILE A 457 17.12 3.92 -21.78
CA ILE A 457 15.81 3.28 -21.72
C ILE A 457 15.89 1.85 -22.27
N ASP A 458 16.54 1.64 -23.41
CA ASP A 458 16.72 0.33 -24.01
C ASP A 458 17.56 -0.60 -23.12
N LYS A 459 18.66 -0.09 -22.55
CA LYS A 459 19.51 -0.83 -21.60
C LYS A 459 18.75 -1.22 -20.33
N HIS A 460 17.94 -0.32 -19.77
CA HIS A 460 17.12 -0.58 -18.59
C HIS A 460 16.01 -1.58 -18.91
N PHE A 461 15.31 -1.39 -20.03
CA PHE A 461 14.22 -2.27 -20.46
C PHE A 461 14.71 -3.70 -20.71
N LYS A 462 15.90 -3.89 -21.31
CA LYS A 462 16.51 -5.22 -21.47
C LYS A 462 16.72 -5.93 -20.13
N ARG A 463 17.19 -5.21 -19.11
CA ARG A 463 17.34 -5.76 -17.75
C ARG A 463 16.00 -6.11 -17.10
N MET A 464 14.95 -5.35 -17.41
CA MET A 464 13.60 -5.62 -16.92
C MET A 464 12.98 -6.84 -17.60
N ILE A 465 13.21 -7.04 -18.90
CA ILE A 465 12.81 -8.26 -19.61
C ILE A 465 13.48 -9.48 -19.01
N ASP A 466 14.74 -9.35 -18.61
CA ASP A 466 15.43 -10.47 -18.01
C ASP A 466 14.72 -10.90 -16.72
N ASN A 467 14.15 -9.99 -15.92
CA ASN A 467 13.52 -10.24 -14.61
C ASN A 467 12.22 -11.06 -14.69
N ASP A 468 11.69 -11.48 -13.52
CA ASP A 468 10.38 -12.13 -13.48
C ASP A 468 9.30 -11.20 -14.08
N PRO A 469 8.36 -11.73 -14.89
CA PRO A 469 7.36 -10.89 -15.54
C PRO A 469 6.44 -10.24 -14.51
N SER A 470 6.31 -8.91 -14.58
CA SER A 470 5.27 -8.16 -13.87
C SER A 470 3.95 -8.16 -14.65
N PHE A 471 2.88 -7.60 -14.06
CA PHE A 471 1.57 -7.57 -14.72
C PHE A 471 0.73 -6.38 -14.27
N ILE A 472 -0.28 -6.08 -15.09
CA ILE A 472 -1.30 -5.07 -14.83
C ILE A 472 -2.63 -5.77 -14.57
N LEU A 473 -3.22 -5.47 -13.42
CA LEU A 473 -4.51 -5.93 -12.94
C LEU A 473 -5.54 -4.82 -13.12
N GLN A 474 -6.56 -5.06 -13.94
CA GLN A 474 -7.73 -4.18 -14.05
C GLN A 474 -8.89 -4.74 -13.23
N ILE A 475 -9.44 -3.97 -12.28
CA ILE A 475 -10.67 -4.34 -11.57
C ILE A 475 -11.89 -4.08 -12.46
N ILE A 476 -12.74 -5.09 -12.63
CA ILE A 476 -13.93 -5.08 -13.50
C ILE A 476 -15.23 -5.29 -12.68
N GLY A 477 -15.14 -5.66 -11.40
CA GLY A 477 -16.30 -5.88 -10.52
C GLY A 477 -16.94 -4.60 -9.97
N ASN A 478 -18.27 -4.62 -9.77
CA ASN A 478 -18.97 -3.55 -9.04
C ASN A 478 -18.70 -3.66 -7.52
N PRO A 479 -18.67 -2.54 -6.76
CA PRO A 479 -18.94 -1.15 -7.16
C PRO A 479 -17.72 -0.37 -7.67
N ILE A 480 -16.53 -0.98 -7.69
CA ILE A 480 -15.25 -0.33 -8.04
C ILE A 480 -14.83 -0.71 -9.47
N GLN A 481 -15.24 0.08 -10.47
CA GLN A 481 -14.75 -0.08 -11.84
C GLN A 481 -13.55 0.85 -12.13
N ASN A 482 -12.77 0.53 -13.16
CA ASN A 482 -11.64 1.32 -13.68
C ASN A 482 -10.47 1.57 -12.72
N GLN A 483 -10.07 0.57 -11.95
CA GLN A 483 -8.81 0.66 -11.22
C GLN A 483 -7.77 -0.25 -11.85
N LEU A 484 -6.56 0.28 -12.03
CA LEU A 484 -5.38 -0.45 -12.50
C LEU A 484 -4.43 -0.65 -11.32
N TYR A 485 -3.89 -1.85 -11.18
CA TYR A 485 -2.87 -2.19 -10.22
C TYR A 485 -1.69 -2.79 -10.96
N PHE A 486 -0.48 -2.38 -10.61
CA PHE A 486 0.75 -3.03 -11.03
C PHE A 486 1.13 -4.09 -10.01
N GLY A 487 1.29 -5.32 -10.44
CA GLY A 487 1.74 -6.43 -9.61
C GLY A 487 3.16 -6.85 -9.97
N ASP A 488 3.98 -7.05 -8.94
CA ASP A 488 5.36 -7.54 -9.04
C ASP A 488 5.61 -8.60 -7.96
N PHE A 489 6.62 -9.44 -8.17
CA PHE A 489 7.01 -10.50 -7.25
C PHE A 489 8.15 -10.02 -6.36
N SER A 490 7.96 -10.15 -5.04
CA SER A 490 9.06 -9.95 -4.08
C SER A 490 9.51 -11.29 -3.51
N SER A 491 10.82 -11.46 -3.41
CA SER A 491 11.41 -12.63 -2.76
C SER A 491 11.18 -12.56 -1.25
N HIS A 492 10.45 -13.54 -0.71
CA HIS A 492 10.24 -13.65 0.74
C HIS A 492 11.41 -14.42 1.37
N PRO A 493 11.84 -14.08 2.60
CA PRO A 493 12.97 -14.74 3.27
C PRO A 493 12.81 -16.26 3.46
N ASN A 494 11.56 -16.76 3.44
CA ASN A 494 11.21 -18.16 3.69
C ASN A 494 10.80 -18.93 2.41
N GLY A 495 11.12 -18.42 1.21
CA GLY A 495 10.96 -19.17 -0.05
C GLY A 495 9.55 -19.17 -0.67
N GLY A 496 8.61 -18.37 -0.17
CA GLY A 496 7.32 -18.13 -0.85
C GLY A 496 7.36 -16.86 -1.72
N ASN A 497 6.75 -16.88 -2.91
CA ASN A 497 6.57 -15.66 -3.71
C ASN A 497 5.39 -14.86 -3.16
N VAL A 498 5.64 -13.65 -2.64
CA VAL A 498 4.57 -12.73 -2.25
C VAL A 498 4.37 -11.72 -3.37
N MET A 499 3.14 -11.67 -3.88
CA MET A 499 2.71 -10.69 -4.86
C MET A 499 2.48 -9.35 -4.13
N ILE A 500 3.20 -8.31 -4.56
CA ILE A 500 2.96 -6.94 -4.10
C ILE A 500 2.17 -6.23 -5.18
N THR A 501 1.06 -5.58 -4.80
CA THR A 501 0.23 -4.83 -5.76
C THR A 501 0.24 -3.34 -5.43
N LYS A 502 0.45 -2.51 -6.45
CA LYS A 502 0.45 -1.05 -6.32
C LYS A 502 -0.64 -0.46 -7.21
N LYS A 503 -1.59 0.26 -6.62
CA LYS A 503 -2.59 1.02 -7.39
C LYS A 503 -1.87 2.04 -8.28
N LEU A 504 -2.18 2.01 -9.57
CA LEU A 504 -1.69 2.95 -10.55
C LEU A 504 -2.60 4.18 -10.59
N THR A 505 -1.98 5.35 -10.73
CA THR A 505 -2.70 6.56 -11.13
C THR A 505 -3.19 6.34 -12.56
N ILE A 506 -4.40 6.78 -12.86
CA ILE A 506 -4.97 6.72 -14.21
C ILE A 506 -5.33 8.17 -14.56
N PRO A 507 -5.10 8.62 -15.81
CA PRO A 507 -5.62 9.89 -16.27
C PRO A 507 -7.16 9.95 -16.08
N PRO A 508 -7.76 11.15 -16.07
CA PRO A 508 -9.21 11.35 -15.87
C PRO A 508 -10.00 10.87 -17.10
N LEU A 509 -9.94 9.56 -17.34
CA LEU A 509 -10.50 8.88 -18.49
C LEU A 509 -11.90 8.37 -18.15
N SER A 510 -12.77 8.36 -19.17
CA SER A 510 -14.03 7.62 -19.12
C SER A 510 -13.77 6.13 -18.89
N ASN A 511 -14.80 5.38 -18.46
CA ASN A 511 -14.70 3.93 -18.29
C ASN A 511 -13.96 3.27 -19.47
N PHE A 512 -13.02 2.37 -19.16
CA PHE A 512 -12.17 1.76 -20.18
C PHE A 512 -11.92 0.27 -19.94
N HIS A 513 -11.46 -0.41 -20.97
CA HIS A 513 -11.03 -1.79 -20.95
C HIS A 513 -9.57 -1.88 -21.38
N LEU A 514 -8.78 -2.65 -20.62
CA LEU A 514 -7.42 -2.99 -20.97
C LEU A 514 -7.44 -3.97 -22.15
N VAL A 515 -6.80 -3.58 -23.26
CA VAL A 515 -6.67 -4.38 -24.48
C VAL A 515 -5.43 -5.25 -24.40
N SER A 516 -4.24 -4.64 -24.33
CA SER A 516 -2.96 -5.33 -24.25
C SER A 516 -1.83 -4.40 -23.80
N SER A 517 -0.63 -4.98 -23.63
CA SER A 517 0.58 -4.25 -23.32
C SER A 517 1.70 -4.57 -24.31
N CYS A 518 2.47 -3.56 -24.68
CA CYS A 518 3.67 -3.71 -25.51
C CYS A 518 4.74 -2.73 -25.04
N ASN A 519 5.95 -3.22 -24.74
CA ASN A 519 7.11 -2.40 -24.35
C ASN A 519 6.80 -1.33 -23.28
N GLY A 520 6.10 -1.73 -22.22
CA GLY A 520 5.71 -0.84 -21.12
C GLY A 520 4.60 0.17 -21.43
N LEU A 521 4.04 0.15 -22.64
CA LEU A 521 2.84 0.90 -22.99
C LEU A 521 1.60 0.00 -22.86
N LEU A 522 0.47 0.61 -22.49
CA LEU A 522 -0.84 -0.02 -22.40
C LEU A 522 -1.75 0.53 -23.50
N CYS A 523 -2.47 -0.36 -24.17
CA CYS A 523 -3.56 0.01 -25.07
C CYS A 523 -4.89 -0.11 -24.31
N LEU A 524 -5.62 1.01 -24.22
CA LEU A 524 -6.88 1.15 -23.50
C LEU A 524 -8.01 1.51 -24.48
N ARG A 525 -9.18 0.89 -24.30
CA ARG A 525 -10.39 1.15 -25.09
C ARG A 525 -11.50 1.72 -24.20
N PHE A 526 -12.10 2.84 -24.56
CA PHE A 526 -13.23 3.40 -23.80
C PHE A 526 -14.53 2.59 -23.99
N THR A 527 -15.39 2.53 -22.97
CA THR A 527 -16.61 1.70 -22.98
C THR A 527 -17.84 2.38 -23.59
N HIS A 528 -17.80 3.70 -23.84
CA HIS A 528 -18.95 4.44 -24.36
C HIS A 528 -18.98 4.39 -25.92
N PRO A 529 -20.16 4.26 -26.58
CA PRO A 529 -20.29 4.02 -28.03
C PRO A 529 -19.69 5.06 -28.99
N SER A 530 -19.19 6.18 -28.47
CA SER A 530 -18.68 7.31 -29.25
C SER A 530 -17.18 7.60 -29.06
N PHE A 531 -16.42 6.70 -28.43
CA PHE A 531 -15.04 6.99 -27.98
C PHE A 531 -13.98 5.98 -28.44
N GLY A 532 -12.78 6.54 -28.71
CA GLY A 532 -11.66 5.90 -29.39
C GLY A 532 -10.73 5.10 -28.47
N LEU A 533 -9.46 5.08 -28.83
CA LEU A 533 -8.42 4.30 -28.18
C LEU A 533 -7.42 5.24 -27.53
N CYS A 534 -6.72 4.76 -26.49
CA CYS A 534 -5.68 5.52 -25.81
C CYS A 534 -4.46 4.62 -25.59
N ILE A 535 -3.27 5.16 -25.87
CA ILE A 535 -2.01 4.55 -25.47
C ILE A 535 -1.54 5.25 -24.20
N TYR A 536 -1.27 4.48 -23.15
CA TYR A 536 -0.95 4.99 -21.83
C TYR A 536 0.33 4.34 -21.28
N ASN A 537 1.27 5.15 -20.77
CA ASN A 537 2.36 4.66 -19.94
C ASN A 537 2.03 4.86 -18.44
N PRO A 538 1.83 3.78 -17.66
CA PRO A 538 1.41 3.89 -16.26
C PRO A 538 2.48 4.46 -15.31
N PHE A 539 3.75 4.50 -15.74
CA PHE A 539 4.86 4.95 -14.90
C PHE A 539 5.30 6.37 -15.20
N THR A 540 5.31 6.75 -16.48
CA THR A 540 5.58 8.15 -16.88
C THR A 540 4.33 9.01 -16.72
N ARG A 541 3.15 8.38 -16.73
CA ARG A 541 1.81 8.99 -16.72
C ARG A 541 1.45 9.71 -18.02
N ASP A 542 2.27 9.58 -19.05
CA ASP A 542 1.98 10.12 -20.37
C ASP A 542 0.92 9.26 -21.05
N TYR A 543 0.02 9.90 -21.79
CA TYR A 543 -0.98 9.23 -22.61
C TYR A 543 -1.23 9.98 -23.90
N ILE A 544 -1.67 9.26 -24.93
CA ILE A 544 -2.14 9.84 -26.19
C ILE A 544 -3.46 9.20 -26.59
N GLU A 545 -4.46 10.04 -26.88
CA GLU A 545 -5.70 9.59 -27.50
C GLU A 545 -5.50 9.41 -29.00
N LEU A 546 -5.93 8.26 -29.51
CA LEU A 546 -5.81 7.92 -30.91
C LEU A 546 -7.01 8.46 -31.70
N PRO A 547 -6.83 8.80 -32.98
CA PRO A 547 -7.92 9.20 -33.87
C PRO A 547 -9.08 8.22 -33.82
N LYS A 548 -10.32 8.71 -33.99
CA LYS A 548 -11.50 7.85 -34.05
C LYS A 548 -11.65 7.29 -35.47
N ILE A 549 -12.12 6.04 -35.59
CA ILE A 549 -12.58 5.51 -36.87
C ILE A 549 -13.93 6.20 -37.19
N ILE A 550 -13.94 7.06 -38.20
CA ILE A 550 -15.18 7.72 -38.66
C ILE A 550 -15.93 6.71 -39.53
N THR A 551 -16.87 5.97 -38.94
CA THR A 551 -17.74 5.06 -39.70
C THR A 551 -19.07 5.75 -40.03
N LYS A 552 -19.53 5.63 -41.29
CA LYS A 552 -20.76 6.25 -41.79
C LYS A 552 -22.06 5.78 -41.09
N ASN A 553 -22.02 4.70 -40.29
CA ASN A 553 -23.18 4.17 -39.55
C ASN A 553 -22.77 3.59 -38.17
N PRO A 554 -22.82 4.38 -37.08
CA PRO A 554 -22.48 3.91 -35.74
C PRO A 554 -23.42 2.83 -35.20
N ALA A 555 -24.67 2.81 -35.67
CA ALA A 555 -25.75 1.95 -35.16
C ALA A 555 -25.66 0.48 -35.60
N SER A 556 -24.78 0.13 -36.55
CA SER A 556 -24.60 -1.24 -37.07
C SER A 556 -23.37 -1.98 -36.52
N HIS A 557 -22.66 -1.40 -35.55
CA HIS A 557 -21.45 -2.01 -34.98
C HIS A 557 -21.78 -2.98 -33.84
N HIS A 558 -21.43 -4.25 -34.02
CA HIS A 558 -21.73 -5.30 -33.03
C HIS A 558 -20.51 -5.76 -32.21
N GLY A 559 -19.33 -5.19 -32.48
CA GLY A 559 -18.09 -5.44 -31.72
C GLY A 559 -16.85 -5.25 -32.59
N SER A 560 -15.67 -5.18 -31.97
CA SER A 560 -14.40 -5.22 -32.69
C SER A 560 -13.29 -5.90 -31.89
N VAL A 561 -12.39 -6.59 -32.59
CA VAL A 561 -11.19 -7.20 -32.03
C VAL A 561 -10.02 -6.25 -32.23
N LEU A 562 -9.18 -6.10 -31.20
CA LEU A 562 -8.06 -5.18 -31.21
C LEU A 562 -6.74 -5.92 -31.03
N GLY A 563 -5.68 -5.40 -31.63
CA GLY A 563 -4.31 -5.78 -31.40
C GLY A 563 -3.41 -4.55 -31.32
N PHE A 564 -2.39 -4.62 -30.47
CA PHE A 564 -1.40 -3.56 -30.30
C PHE A 564 0.00 -4.17 -30.20
N GLY A 565 0.94 -3.60 -30.95
CA GLY A 565 2.32 -4.06 -30.96
C GLY A 565 3.28 -3.10 -31.67
N LEU A 566 4.58 -3.39 -31.55
CA LEU A 566 5.65 -2.66 -32.21
C LEU A 566 5.98 -3.34 -33.56
N ASP A 567 5.99 -2.56 -34.64
CA ASP A 567 6.61 -2.95 -35.91
C ASP A 567 8.13 -2.95 -35.74
N PRO A 568 8.82 -4.12 -35.79
CA PRO A 568 10.25 -4.21 -35.52
C PRO A 568 11.09 -3.56 -36.63
N THR A 569 10.56 -3.45 -37.85
CA THR A 569 11.30 -2.90 -39.00
C THR A 569 11.27 -1.38 -38.98
N LYS A 570 10.09 -0.79 -38.74
CA LYS A 570 9.89 0.66 -38.73
C LYS A 570 10.08 1.29 -37.34
N LYS A 571 10.21 0.48 -36.29
CA LYS A 571 10.25 0.90 -34.87
C LYS A 571 9.08 1.82 -34.50
N LYS A 572 7.89 1.56 -35.06
CA LYS A 572 6.66 2.33 -34.80
C LYS A 572 5.58 1.42 -34.23
N TYR A 573 4.88 1.91 -33.22
CA TYR A 573 3.74 1.20 -32.66
C TYR A 573 2.56 1.22 -33.63
N LYS A 574 1.86 0.11 -33.74
CA LYS A 574 0.65 -0.03 -34.56
C LYS A 574 -0.49 -0.63 -33.75
N VAL A 575 -1.69 -0.18 -34.08
CA VAL A 575 -2.96 -0.73 -33.58
C VAL A 575 -3.73 -1.28 -34.75
N VAL A 576 -4.21 -2.52 -34.61
CA VAL A 576 -5.06 -3.21 -35.58
C VAL A 576 -6.45 -3.35 -34.96
N GLU A 577 -7.48 -2.96 -35.70
CA GLU A 577 -8.88 -3.12 -35.32
C GLU A 577 -9.63 -3.88 -36.40
N VAL A 578 -10.26 -4.99 -36.02
CA VAL A 578 -11.13 -5.78 -36.89
C VAL A 578 -12.56 -5.53 -36.45
N SER A 579 -13.32 -4.80 -37.27
CA SER A 579 -14.67 -4.33 -36.99
C SER A 579 -15.71 -5.19 -37.70
N TYR A 580 -16.77 -5.62 -37.00
CA TYR A 580 -17.82 -6.49 -37.54
C TYR A 580 -19.15 -5.73 -37.75
N LYS A 581 -19.76 -5.89 -38.94
CA LYS A 581 -21.07 -5.33 -39.36
C LYS A 581 -22.10 -6.48 -39.53
N GLY A 582 -23.32 -6.34 -38.97
CA GLY A 582 -24.39 -7.34 -39.12
C GLY A 582 -25.75 -6.90 -38.54
N ILE A 583 -26.85 -7.59 -38.86
CA ILE A 583 -28.26 -7.22 -38.50
C ILE A 583 -28.70 -7.90 -37.19
N ALA A 584 -29.15 -7.09 -36.21
CA ALA A 584 -30.07 -7.39 -35.11
C ALA A 584 -30.03 -8.80 -34.47
N CYS A 585 -29.18 -8.99 -33.45
CA CYS A 585 -29.47 -9.95 -32.38
C CYS A 585 -30.52 -9.32 -31.41
N ARG A 586 -31.78 -9.16 -31.86
CA ARG A 586 -32.88 -8.58 -31.05
C ARG A 586 -33.57 -9.58 -30.11
N THR A 587 -33.12 -10.83 -30.02
CA THR A 587 -33.85 -11.90 -29.29
C THR A 587 -33.04 -12.65 -28.23
N LEU A 588 -31.89 -12.15 -27.77
CA LEU A 588 -31.26 -12.68 -26.54
C LEU A 588 -31.50 -11.73 -25.35
N PRO A 589 -32.27 -12.15 -24.32
CA PRO A 589 -32.58 -11.30 -23.19
C PRO A 589 -31.30 -10.92 -22.43
N ARG A 590 -31.22 -9.63 -22.10
CA ARG A 590 -30.10 -8.86 -21.50
C ARG A 590 -29.55 -9.37 -20.15
N ARG A 591 -29.94 -10.57 -19.69
CA ARG A 591 -29.61 -11.11 -18.35
C ARG A 591 -28.86 -12.44 -18.34
N VAL A 592 -28.58 -13.07 -19.49
CA VAL A 592 -27.70 -14.25 -19.50
C VAL A 592 -26.28 -13.81 -19.86
N ALA A 593 -25.36 -13.91 -18.90
CA ALA A 593 -23.95 -13.73 -19.15
C ALA A 593 -23.49 -14.74 -20.22
N ILE A 594 -23.16 -14.25 -21.41
CA ILE A 594 -22.70 -15.06 -22.57
C ILE A 594 -21.41 -15.85 -22.25
N SER A 595 -20.80 -15.63 -21.08
CA SER A 595 -19.69 -16.43 -20.55
C SER A 595 -19.99 -17.92 -20.36
N SER A 596 -21.25 -18.37 -20.46
CA SER A 596 -21.62 -19.78 -20.28
C SER A 596 -22.12 -20.51 -21.54
N MET A 597 -22.23 -19.87 -22.70
CA MET A 597 -22.69 -20.56 -23.92
C MET A 597 -21.54 -21.35 -24.58
N ARG A 598 -21.71 -22.68 -24.70
CA ARG A 598 -20.72 -23.59 -25.31
C ARG A 598 -20.49 -23.32 -26.81
N ARG A 599 -21.49 -22.82 -27.55
CA ARG A 599 -21.46 -22.42 -28.96
C ARG A 599 -22.66 -21.48 -29.21
N PRO A 600 -22.55 -20.35 -29.94
CA PRO A 600 -23.74 -19.77 -30.56
C PRO A 600 -24.29 -20.81 -31.56
N PRO A 601 -25.60 -21.06 -31.62
CA PRO A 601 -26.16 -21.89 -32.68
C PRO A 601 -26.06 -21.10 -33.98
N LEU A 602 -24.96 -21.25 -34.69
CA LEU A 602 -24.85 -20.84 -36.09
C LEU A 602 -25.59 -21.90 -36.90
N THR A 603 -26.89 -21.71 -37.10
CA THR A 603 -27.53 -22.35 -38.26
C THR A 603 -26.89 -21.75 -39.52
N ALA A 604 -26.80 -22.53 -40.61
CA ALA A 604 -26.13 -22.14 -41.86
C ALA A 604 -26.64 -20.81 -42.47
N ALA A 605 -27.80 -20.30 -42.02
CA ALA A 605 -28.36 -19.01 -42.41
C ALA A 605 -27.70 -17.79 -41.72
N TYR A 606 -26.97 -17.94 -40.61
CA TYR A 606 -26.36 -16.82 -39.86
C TYR A 606 -24.92 -16.50 -40.28
N ALA A 607 -24.16 -17.48 -40.78
CA ALA A 607 -22.76 -17.30 -41.16
C ALA A 607 -22.59 -16.45 -42.44
N SER A 608 -23.62 -16.37 -43.30
CA SER A 608 -23.54 -15.73 -44.61
C SER A 608 -23.73 -14.19 -44.62
N SER A 609 -23.73 -13.50 -43.48
CA SER A 609 -24.13 -12.08 -43.41
C SER A 609 -23.28 -11.14 -42.55
N ILE A 610 -22.16 -11.59 -42.02
CA ILE A 610 -21.27 -10.74 -41.21
C ILE A 610 -20.14 -10.19 -42.10
N GLU A 611 -20.21 -8.91 -42.44
CA GLU A 611 -19.10 -8.23 -43.11
C GLU A 611 -18.13 -7.72 -42.05
N SER A 612 -16.84 -8.09 -42.14
CA SER A 612 -15.81 -7.51 -41.27
C SER A 612 -14.76 -6.71 -42.06
N GLU A 613 -14.26 -5.64 -41.46
CA GLU A 613 -13.29 -4.72 -42.05
C GLU A 613 -12.07 -4.58 -41.12
N VAL A 614 -10.88 -4.53 -41.70
CA VAL A 614 -9.63 -4.39 -40.95
C VAL A 614 -9.12 -2.97 -41.09
N TYR A 615 -8.86 -2.35 -39.95
CA TYR A 615 -8.31 -1.01 -39.82
C TYR A 615 -6.96 -1.09 -39.13
N ILE A 616 -5.98 -0.34 -39.64
CA ILE A 616 -4.67 -0.22 -39.01
C ILE A 616 -4.31 1.25 -38.80
N LEU A 617 -3.79 1.55 -37.62
CA LEU A 617 -3.26 2.85 -37.25
C LEU A 617 -1.81 2.71 -36.83
N THR A 618 -0.94 3.54 -37.39
CA THR A 618 0.41 3.75 -36.84
C THR A 618 0.33 4.88 -35.83
N VAL A 619 0.79 4.66 -34.60
CA VAL A 619 0.73 5.67 -33.53
C VAL A 619 1.52 6.91 -33.98
N GLY A 620 0.89 8.08 -33.88
CA GLY A 620 1.39 9.36 -34.43
C GLY A 620 0.83 9.72 -35.81
N SER A 621 0.17 8.79 -36.51
CA SER A 621 -0.60 9.09 -37.73
C SER A 621 -1.94 9.74 -37.38
N PRO A 622 -2.44 10.71 -38.17
CA PRO A 622 -3.73 11.35 -37.93
C PRO A 622 -4.92 10.49 -38.36
N THR A 623 -4.72 9.44 -39.18
CA THR A 623 -5.81 8.65 -39.77
C THR A 623 -5.56 7.15 -39.73
N TRP A 624 -6.68 6.40 -39.64
CA TRP A 624 -6.72 4.96 -39.82
C TRP A 624 -6.72 4.59 -41.29
N ARG A 625 -5.99 3.54 -41.66
CA ARG A 625 -6.04 2.93 -43.00
C ARG A 625 -6.93 1.69 -42.96
N ASN A 626 -7.83 1.58 -43.93
CA ASN A 626 -8.65 0.39 -44.14
C ASN A 626 -7.89 -0.58 -45.07
N LEU A 627 -7.67 -1.81 -44.63
CA LEU A 627 -6.97 -2.87 -45.37
C LEU A 627 -7.92 -3.77 -46.17
N GLY A 628 -9.23 -3.54 -46.08
CA GLY A 628 -10.27 -4.26 -46.80
C GLY A 628 -11.11 -5.18 -45.92
N ARG A 629 -11.85 -6.06 -46.60
CA ARG A 629 -12.75 -7.04 -45.97
C ARG A 629 -11.95 -8.21 -45.41
N PHE A 630 -12.41 -8.73 -44.26
CA PHE A 630 -11.83 -9.89 -43.62
C PHE A 630 -12.90 -10.97 -43.40
N PRO A 631 -12.69 -12.20 -43.92
CA PRO A 631 -13.77 -13.19 -44.00
C PRO A 631 -13.85 -14.12 -42.77
N PHE A 632 -13.13 -13.83 -41.68
CA PHE A 632 -13.04 -14.74 -40.53
C PHE A 632 -13.49 -14.09 -39.21
N HIS A 633 -13.92 -14.91 -38.26
CA HIS A 633 -14.36 -14.47 -36.95
C HIS A 633 -13.34 -14.84 -35.85
N PHE A 634 -12.76 -13.84 -35.19
CA PHE A 634 -11.85 -14.06 -34.06
C PHE A 634 -12.62 -14.43 -32.79
N MET A 635 -12.05 -15.31 -31.96
CA MET A 635 -12.49 -15.42 -30.57
C MET A 635 -12.25 -14.09 -29.86
N TRP A 636 -13.23 -13.66 -29.06
CA TRP A 636 -13.15 -12.48 -28.18
C TRP A 636 -11.75 -12.30 -27.56
N GLN A 637 -11.32 -11.04 -27.35
CA GLN A 637 -9.99 -10.52 -26.95
C GLN A 637 -9.01 -11.35 -26.06
N LYS A 638 -9.42 -12.45 -25.45
CA LYS A 638 -8.66 -13.25 -24.48
C LYS A 638 -7.39 -13.93 -25.02
N SER A 639 -7.18 -14.00 -26.34
CA SER A 639 -6.07 -14.75 -26.94
C SER A 639 -5.11 -13.93 -27.82
N GLN A 640 -5.12 -12.59 -27.74
CA GLN A 640 -4.16 -11.78 -28.48
C GLN A 640 -2.75 -11.92 -27.89
N VAL A 641 -1.79 -12.42 -28.67
CA VAL A 641 -0.37 -12.47 -28.28
C VAL A 641 0.54 -11.88 -29.34
N LEU A 642 1.59 -11.18 -28.93
CA LEU A 642 2.59 -10.59 -29.82
C LEU A 642 3.88 -11.40 -29.73
N VAL A 643 4.32 -11.99 -30.85
CA VAL A 643 5.58 -12.73 -30.95
C VAL A 643 6.27 -12.32 -32.25
N HIS A 644 7.55 -11.95 -32.15
CA HIS A 644 8.38 -11.57 -33.32
C HIS A 644 7.75 -10.49 -34.24
N GLY A 645 7.04 -9.52 -33.65
CA GLY A 645 6.39 -8.46 -34.43
C GLY A 645 5.09 -8.88 -35.14
N LYS A 646 4.62 -10.12 -34.94
CA LYS A 646 3.33 -10.60 -35.46
C LYS A 646 2.32 -10.75 -34.31
N LEU A 647 1.13 -10.22 -34.52
CA LEU A 647 -0.01 -10.38 -33.60
C LEU A 647 -0.74 -11.68 -33.92
N HIS A 648 -1.07 -12.49 -32.92
CA HIS A 648 -1.73 -13.77 -33.13
C HIS A 648 -3.06 -13.82 -32.38
N TRP A 649 -4.06 -14.47 -32.98
CA TRP A 649 -5.37 -14.74 -32.40
C TRP A 649 -5.83 -16.13 -32.78
N ILE A 650 -6.80 -16.65 -32.02
CA ILE A 650 -7.55 -17.84 -32.40
C ILE A 650 -8.82 -17.39 -33.13
N TYR A 651 -9.16 -18.04 -34.24
CA TYR A 651 -10.37 -17.77 -35.01
C TYR A 651 -11.09 -19.07 -35.40
N TYR A 652 -12.33 -18.93 -35.85
CA TYR A 652 -13.13 -20.02 -36.40
C TYR A 652 -13.45 -19.75 -37.88
N PRO A 653 -13.19 -20.71 -38.78
CA PRO A 653 -13.76 -20.66 -40.12
C PRO A 653 -15.27 -20.92 -40.07
N ASP A 654 -16.04 -20.33 -40.99
CA ASP A 654 -17.51 -20.38 -41.03
C ASP A 654 -18.10 -21.75 -41.47
N THR A 655 -17.33 -22.83 -41.39
CA THR A 655 -17.74 -24.17 -41.84
C THR A 655 -18.29 -25.02 -40.68
N ILE A 656 -19.29 -25.87 -40.96
CA ILE A 656 -20.04 -26.67 -39.97
C ILE A 656 -19.13 -27.66 -39.18
N ASN A 657 -17.90 -27.90 -39.65
CA ASN A 657 -16.89 -28.75 -39.03
C ASN A 657 -15.59 -28.00 -38.63
N ALA A 658 -15.65 -26.67 -38.53
CA ALA A 658 -14.52 -25.80 -38.27
C ALA A 658 -13.80 -26.10 -36.95
N THR A 659 -12.48 -26.28 -37.04
CA THR A 659 -11.56 -26.41 -35.91
C THR A 659 -11.01 -25.03 -35.52
N ASP A 660 -10.70 -24.81 -34.24
CA ASP A 660 -9.98 -23.63 -33.76
C ASP A 660 -8.64 -23.53 -34.52
N LEU A 661 -8.38 -22.40 -35.20
CA LEU A 661 -7.15 -22.13 -35.96
C LEU A 661 -6.46 -20.89 -35.41
N ILE A 662 -5.13 -20.81 -35.60
CA ILE A 662 -4.35 -19.64 -35.22
C ILE A 662 -4.13 -18.78 -36.46
N MET A 663 -4.39 -17.49 -36.33
CA MET A 663 -4.04 -16.51 -37.35
C MET A 663 -3.05 -15.51 -36.79
N SER A 664 -2.03 -15.20 -37.58
CA SER A 664 -1.12 -14.09 -37.33
C SER A 664 -1.39 -12.92 -38.25
N PHE A 665 -1.09 -11.71 -37.79
CA PHE A 665 -0.98 -10.49 -38.58
C PHE A 665 0.41 -9.91 -38.36
N ASP A 666 1.19 -9.83 -39.42
CA ASP A 666 2.54 -9.29 -39.39
C ASP A 666 2.50 -7.75 -39.43
N LEU A 667 3.04 -7.11 -38.39
CA LEU A 667 3.00 -5.65 -38.30
C LEU A 667 3.93 -4.96 -39.30
N ALA A 668 4.95 -5.63 -39.84
CA ALA A 668 5.91 -5.03 -40.75
C ALA A 668 5.36 -4.95 -42.18
N ASN A 669 4.85 -6.07 -42.70
CA ASN A 669 4.30 -6.17 -44.05
C ASN A 669 2.76 -6.05 -44.12
N GLU A 670 2.07 -6.04 -42.97
CA GLU A 670 0.63 -5.86 -42.84
C GLU A 670 -0.20 -6.97 -43.49
N GLN A 671 0.29 -8.22 -43.41
CA GLN A 671 -0.37 -9.40 -43.98
C GLN A 671 -0.82 -10.41 -42.92
N PHE A 672 -1.92 -11.11 -43.21
CA PHE A 672 -2.41 -12.21 -42.39
C PHE A 672 -1.79 -13.54 -42.85
N ASN A 673 -1.42 -14.40 -41.90
CA ASN A 673 -1.00 -15.77 -42.17
C ASN A 673 -1.73 -16.75 -41.24
N GLU A 674 -2.07 -17.93 -41.76
CA GLU A 674 -2.80 -18.98 -41.06
C GLU A 674 -1.87 -20.09 -40.58
N PHE A 675 -2.18 -20.65 -39.41
CA PHE A 675 -1.52 -21.81 -38.82
C PHE A 675 -2.54 -22.88 -38.46
N ASP A 676 -2.28 -24.12 -38.90
CA ASP A 676 -3.18 -25.25 -38.66
C ASP A 676 -2.83 -26.00 -37.37
N ARG A 677 -3.49 -25.63 -36.25
CA ARG A 677 -3.58 -26.42 -35.00
C ARG A 677 -4.73 -26.02 -34.08
N ARG A 678 -5.28 -27.02 -33.37
CA ARG A 678 -6.37 -26.91 -32.39
C ARG A 678 -5.87 -26.49 -31.01
N PHE A 679 -6.11 -25.23 -30.62
CA PHE A 679 -5.85 -24.76 -29.25
C PHE A 679 -6.95 -23.79 -28.79
N HIS A 680 -7.15 -23.69 -27.48
CA HIS A 680 -8.21 -22.84 -26.92
C HIS A 680 -7.69 -21.49 -26.40
N GLU A 681 -6.40 -21.37 -26.15
CA GLU A 681 -5.76 -20.14 -25.66
C GLU A 681 -4.31 -20.03 -26.18
N LEU A 682 -3.86 -18.79 -26.42
CA LEU A 682 -2.47 -18.47 -26.78
C LEU A 682 -1.81 -17.68 -25.66
N VAL A 683 -0.54 -17.95 -25.42
CA VAL A 683 0.30 -17.29 -24.42
C VAL A 683 1.75 -17.18 -24.92
N VAL A 684 2.53 -16.26 -24.38
CA VAL A 684 3.97 -16.17 -24.66
C VAL A 684 4.74 -16.72 -23.46
N LEU A 685 5.45 -17.83 -23.63
CA LEU A 685 6.32 -18.41 -22.61
C LEU A 685 7.77 -18.38 -23.08
N ARG A 686 8.65 -17.78 -22.25
CA ARG A 686 10.08 -17.62 -22.57
C ARG A 686 10.35 -16.99 -23.95
N GLY A 687 9.47 -16.08 -24.39
CA GLY A 687 9.54 -15.44 -25.70
C GLY A 687 8.98 -16.26 -26.88
N CYS A 688 8.59 -17.52 -26.65
CA CYS A 688 8.04 -18.40 -27.68
C CYS A 688 6.51 -18.30 -27.75
N LEU A 689 5.96 -18.46 -28.96
CA LEU A 689 4.53 -18.66 -29.15
C LEU A 689 4.13 -19.99 -28.50
N SER A 690 3.21 -19.93 -27.55
CA SER A 690 2.74 -21.07 -26.78
C SER A 690 1.22 -21.15 -26.84
N ALA A 691 0.70 -22.35 -26.74
CA ALA A 691 -0.72 -22.61 -26.87
C ALA A 691 -1.18 -23.63 -25.82
N VAL A 692 -2.40 -23.45 -25.35
CA VAL A 692 -2.98 -24.25 -24.27
C VAL A 692 -4.12 -25.09 -24.82
N SER A 693 -4.04 -26.40 -24.61
CA SER A 693 -5.13 -27.35 -24.81
C SER A 693 -5.64 -27.84 -23.44
N SER A 694 -6.90 -28.27 -23.40
CA SER A 694 -7.52 -28.80 -22.19
C SER A 694 -8.32 -30.05 -22.51
N ASP A 695 -8.19 -31.11 -21.73
CA ASP A 695 -8.96 -32.34 -21.87
C ASP A 695 -9.78 -32.65 -20.59
N ASN A 696 -10.05 -33.92 -20.27
CA ASN A 696 -10.72 -34.30 -19.02
C ASN A 696 -9.73 -34.43 -17.84
N GLU A 697 -8.44 -34.55 -18.11
CA GLU A 697 -7.40 -34.87 -17.12
C GLU A 697 -6.59 -33.64 -16.69
N GLY A 698 -6.57 -32.58 -17.50
CA GLY A 698 -5.91 -31.33 -17.14
C GLY A 698 -5.76 -30.32 -18.27
N LEU A 699 -4.74 -29.47 -18.13
CA LEU A 699 -4.27 -28.53 -19.14
C LEU A 699 -2.94 -29.02 -19.70
N GLU A 700 -2.77 -28.94 -21.01
CA GLU A 700 -1.47 -29.13 -21.65
C GLU A 700 -1.02 -27.81 -22.25
N ILE A 701 0.28 -27.53 -22.10
CA ILE A 701 0.90 -26.34 -22.66
C ILE A 701 1.93 -26.79 -23.71
N TRP A 702 1.71 -26.34 -24.93
CA TRP A 702 2.55 -26.59 -26.09
C TRP A 702 3.34 -25.33 -26.42
N VAL A 703 4.63 -25.47 -26.70
CA VAL A 703 5.53 -24.35 -27.00
C VAL A 703 6.16 -24.59 -28.38
N MET A 704 6.04 -23.60 -29.26
CA MET A 704 6.70 -23.60 -30.56
C MET A 704 8.19 -23.25 -30.38
N LYS A 705 9.06 -24.25 -30.56
CA LYS A 705 10.51 -24.10 -30.33
C LYS A 705 11.18 -23.27 -31.41
N GLU A 706 10.73 -23.43 -32.64
CA GLU A 706 11.22 -22.68 -33.79
C GLU A 706 10.04 -21.94 -34.40
N TYR A 707 10.10 -20.62 -34.39
CA TYR A 707 9.00 -19.79 -34.88
C TYR A 707 8.73 -20.09 -36.36
N ASP A 708 7.46 -20.21 -36.73
CA ASP A 708 7.00 -20.55 -38.09
C ASP A 708 7.30 -21.99 -38.54
N VAL A 709 7.82 -22.86 -37.67
CA VAL A 709 8.06 -24.27 -37.96
C VAL A 709 6.97 -25.12 -37.31
N ARG A 710 6.11 -25.73 -38.13
CA ARG A 710 4.91 -26.47 -37.68
C ARG A 710 5.24 -27.70 -36.82
N GLU A 711 6.35 -28.36 -37.10
CA GLU A 711 6.80 -29.57 -36.41
C GLU A 711 7.47 -29.24 -35.07
N SER A 712 7.80 -27.97 -34.83
CA SER A 712 8.54 -27.53 -33.63
C SER A 712 7.69 -27.36 -32.37
N TRP A 713 6.38 -27.59 -32.45
CA TRP A 713 5.49 -27.57 -31.30
C TRP A 713 5.74 -28.77 -30.39
N VAL A 714 6.29 -28.49 -29.22
CA VAL A 714 6.57 -29.51 -28.19
C VAL A 714 5.65 -29.30 -27.00
N LYS A 715 5.02 -30.38 -26.53
CA LYS A 715 4.30 -30.37 -25.25
C LYS A 715 5.31 -30.26 -24.11
N GLU A 716 5.33 -29.13 -23.41
CA GLU A 716 6.28 -28.89 -22.32
C GLU A 716 5.69 -29.16 -20.94
N PHE A 717 4.41 -28.83 -20.74
CA PHE A 717 3.80 -28.93 -19.42
C PHE A 717 2.47 -29.67 -19.49
N SER A 718 2.21 -30.47 -18.45
CA SER A 718 0.91 -31.09 -18.18
C SER A 718 0.52 -30.71 -16.76
N ILE A 719 -0.54 -29.91 -16.63
CA ILE A 719 -1.01 -29.37 -15.36
C ILE A 719 -2.32 -30.08 -15.03
N GLY A 720 -2.34 -30.82 -13.91
CA GLY A 720 -3.54 -31.53 -13.46
C GLY A 720 -4.67 -30.59 -13.03
N THR A 721 -5.81 -31.17 -12.66
CA THR A 721 -6.94 -30.41 -12.13
C THR A 721 -6.65 -29.91 -10.71
N TYR A 722 -6.64 -28.59 -10.53
CA TYR A 722 -6.46 -27.95 -9.22
C TYR A 722 -7.47 -26.82 -9.04
N VAL A 723 -8.00 -26.69 -7.82
CA VAL A 723 -8.90 -25.61 -7.42
C VAL A 723 -8.26 -24.81 -6.29
N PRO A 724 -7.95 -23.51 -6.51
CA PRO A 724 -7.37 -22.64 -5.49
C PRO A 724 -8.21 -22.65 -4.21
N ARG A 725 -7.57 -22.68 -3.04
CA ARG A 725 -8.30 -22.73 -1.75
C ARG A 725 -9.22 -21.53 -1.56
N ILE A 726 -8.83 -20.36 -2.10
CA ILE A 726 -9.64 -19.13 -2.05
C ILE A 726 -10.96 -19.23 -2.82
N LEU A 727 -11.09 -20.21 -3.72
CA LEU A 727 -12.33 -20.48 -4.46
C LEU A 727 -13.14 -21.64 -3.88
N GLN A 728 -12.62 -22.32 -2.86
CA GLN A 728 -13.35 -23.38 -2.15
C GLN A 728 -14.34 -22.73 -1.16
N PRO A 729 -15.61 -23.16 -1.12
CA PRO A 729 -16.56 -22.66 -0.14
C PRO A 729 -16.04 -22.90 1.30
N ASN A 730 -16.16 -21.91 2.18
CA ASN A 730 -16.00 -22.14 3.63
C ASN A 730 -17.28 -22.86 4.11
N ASP A 731 -17.19 -24.12 4.49
CA ASP A 731 -18.35 -24.98 4.78
C ASP A 731 -19.27 -24.46 5.90
N GLN A 732 -20.59 -24.55 5.67
CA GLN A 732 -21.58 -25.33 6.46
C GLN A 732 -23.00 -24.97 6.01
N CYS A 733 -23.52 -25.63 4.97
CA CYS A 733 -24.93 -26.02 4.88
C CYS A 733 -25.20 -26.87 3.63
N GLU A 734 -26.02 -27.90 3.85
CA GLU A 734 -26.73 -28.75 2.90
C GLU A 734 -25.97 -29.89 2.22
N SER A 735 -26.04 -31.01 2.93
CA SER A 735 -26.37 -32.31 2.34
C SER A 735 -27.41 -32.21 1.22
N SER A 736 -27.03 -32.56 0.00
CA SER A 736 -27.60 -33.69 -0.74
C SER A 736 -27.20 -33.64 -2.22
N ASN A 737 -26.91 -34.83 -2.73
CA ASN A 737 -26.62 -35.21 -4.12
C ASN A 737 -25.18 -34.99 -4.61
N ASN A 738 -24.55 -36.14 -4.86
CA ASN A 738 -23.36 -36.42 -5.68
C ASN A 738 -23.35 -35.64 -7.01
N SER A 739 -23.04 -34.36 -6.97
CA SER A 739 -22.42 -33.67 -8.09
C SER A 739 -21.00 -33.35 -7.67
N ARG A 740 -20.04 -34.18 -8.13
CA ARG A 740 -18.65 -33.76 -8.18
C ARG A 740 -18.63 -32.36 -8.79
N PHE A 741 -18.11 -31.37 -8.07
CA PHE A 741 -17.95 -30.00 -8.55
C PHE A 741 -16.97 -29.98 -9.73
N TYR A 742 -17.41 -30.38 -10.93
CA TYR A 742 -16.65 -30.22 -12.16
C TYR A 742 -16.66 -28.72 -12.50
N LEU A 743 -15.56 -28.02 -12.21
CA LEU A 743 -15.36 -26.67 -12.70
C LEU A 743 -15.36 -26.70 -14.25
N PRO A 744 -16.18 -25.89 -14.95
CA PRO A 744 -16.09 -25.77 -16.40
C PRO A 744 -14.68 -25.43 -16.86
N LYS A 745 -14.16 -26.26 -17.78
CA LYS A 745 -12.78 -26.31 -18.32
C LYS A 745 -12.17 -24.98 -18.79
N ARG A 746 -12.99 -23.96 -19.09
CA ARG A 746 -12.58 -22.59 -19.51
C ARG A 746 -12.33 -21.61 -18.35
N SER A 747 -12.07 -22.14 -17.15
CA SER A 747 -11.93 -21.34 -15.92
C SER A 747 -10.49 -20.95 -15.60
N ILE A 748 -9.50 -21.43 -16.36
CA ILE A 748 -8.07 -21.25 -16.10
C ILE A 748 -7.44 -20.58 -17.30
N ARG A 749 -6.61 -19.58 -17.06
CA ARG A 749 -5.83 -18.85 -18.07
C ARG A 749 -4.35 -18.93 -17.72
N VAL A 750 -3.50 -19.23 -18.69
CA VAL A 750 -2.05 -19.28 -18.49
C VAL A 750 -1.49 -17.89 -18.78
N LEU A 751 -0.77 -17.30 -17.81
CA LEU A 751 -0.29 -15.92 -17.94
C LEU A 751 1.15 -15.87 -18.44
N CYS A 752 2.08 -16.45 -17.68
CA CYS A 752 3.51 -16.41 -17.98
C CYS A 752 4.27 -17.49 -17.20
N GLN A 753 5.54 -17.66 -17.52
CA GLN A 753 6.46 -18.46 -16.75
C GLN A 753 7.47 -17.57 -16.00
N LEU A 754 7.70 -17.91 -14.74
CA LEU A 754 8.68 -17.27 -13.86
C LEU A 754 10.08 -17.87 -14.08
N ARG A 755 11.13 -17.13 -13.72
CA ARG A 755 12.53 -17.57 -13.72
C ARG A 755 12.77 -18.82 -12.86
N SER A 756 11.99 -18.99 -11.80
CA SER A 756 12.03 -20.21 -10.98
C SER A 756 11.55 -21.47 -11.73
N GLY A 757 10.99 -21.32 -12.93
CA GLY A 757 10.36 -22.38 -13.70
C GLY A 757 8.84 -22.47 -13.46
N GLY A 758 8.34 -21.86 -12.39
CA GLY A 758 6.91 -21.87 -12.04
C GLY A 758 6.03 -21.17 -13.08
N ILE A 759 4.80 -21.66 -13.25
CA ILE A 759 3.82 -21.16 -14.22
C ILE A 759 2.73 -20.39 -13.48
N LEU A 760 2.51 -19.13 -13.85
CA LEU A 760 1.47 -18.30 -13.26
C LEU A 760 0.13 -18.54 -13.97
N LEU A 761 -0.89 -18.87 -13.19
CA LEU A 761 -2.24 -19.22 -13.66
C LEU A 761 -3.28 -18.28 -13.04
N GLU A 762 -4.21 -17.80 -13.86
CA GLU A 762 -5.39 -17.04 -13.46
C GLU A 762 -6.64 -17.93 -13.46
N TYR A 763 -7.38 -17.94 -12.35
CA TYR A 763 -8.62 -18.70 -12.19
C TYR A 763 -9.84 -17.79 -12.13
N ARG A 764 -10.75 -17.94 -13.10
CA ARG A 764 -12.05 -17.26 -13.20
C ARG A 764 -12.01 -15.75 -12.96
N ASN A 765 -10.92 -15.08 -13.35
CA ASN A 765 -10.74 -13.65 -13.11
C ASN A 765 -10.79 -13.29 -11.61
N LYS A 766 -10.49 -14.24 -10.70
CA LYS A 766 -10.70 -14.11 -9.25
C LYS A 766 -9.50 -14.52 -8.42
N ALA A 767 -8.68 -15.46 -8.88
CA ALA A 767 -7.55 -15.97 -8.12
C ALA A 767 -6.31 -16.13 -9.01
N LEU A 768 -5.14 -16.02 -8.38
CA LEU A 768 -3.84 -16.27 -9.00
C LEU A 768 -3.10 -17.37 -8.25
N VAL A 769 -2.44 -18.25 -8.99
CA VAL A 769 -1.73 -19.40 -8.45
C VAL A 769 -0.46 -19.62 -9.24
N ILE A 770 0.63 -20.00 -8.56
CA ILE A 770 1.85 -20.46 -9.20
C ILE A 770 1.87 -21.99 -9.17
N TYR A 771 1.99 -22.63 -10.33
CA TYR A 771 2.23 -24.05 -10.45
C TYR A 771 3.74 -24.30 -10.61
N ASP A 772 4.33 -25.07 -9.69
CA ASP A 772 5.71 -25.56 -9.84
C ASP A 772 5.69 -26.87 -10.67
N PRO A 773 6.22 -26.86 -11.91
CA PRO A 773 6.23 -28.06 -12.75
C PRO A 773 7.21 -29.14 -12.26
N HIS A 774 8.23 -28.81 -11.45
CA HIS A 774 9.19 -29.77 -10.94
C HIS A 774 8.57 -30.64 -9.84
N CYS A 775 7.91 -30.00 -8.87
CA CYS A 775 7.29 -30.69 -7.75
C CYS A 775 5.82 -31.05 -8.00
N ARG A 776 5.21 -30.51 -9.07
CA ARG A 776 3.78 -30.60 -9.39
C ARG A 776 2.88 -30.03 -8.29
N ILE A 777 3.33 -28.97 -7.62
CA ILE A 777 2.65 -28.33 -6.48
C ILE A 777 2.09 -26.98 -6.91
N PHE A 778 0.92 -26.61 -6.37
CA PHE A 778 0.32 -25.30 -6.55
C PHE A 778 0.55 -24.44 -5.31
N HIS A 779 0.94 -23.19 -5.52
CA HIS A 779 1.10 -22.16 -4.50
C HIS A 779 0.06 -21.07 -4.72
N ASP A 780 -0.92 -20.99 -3.80
CA ASP A 780 -1.92 -19.93 -3.81
C ASP A 780 -1.24 -18.57 -3.57
N LEU A 781 -1.48 -17.61 -4.48
CA LEU A 781 -1.08 -16.24 -4.24
C LEU A 781 -2.22 -15.52 -3.52
N GLN A 782 -1.98 -15.10 -2.28
CA GLN A 782 -2.91 -14.23 -1.58
C GLN A 782 -2.88 -12.85 -2.25
N VAL A 783 -3.84 -12.61 -3.14
CA VAL A 783 -4.09 -11.27 -3.68
C VAL A 783 -5.13 -10.61 -2.77
N THR A 784 -4.68 -9.86 -1.77
CA THR A 784 -5.55 -9.14 -0.84
C THR A 784 -6.15 -7.90 -1.50
N PHE A 785 -7.30 -8.05 -2.15
CA PHE A 785 -8.19 -6.93 -2.46
C PHE A 785 -9.15 -6.76 -1.28
N ALA A 786 -9.04 -5.67 -0.52
CA ALA A 786 -9.82 -5.49 0.71
C ALA A 786 -11.35 -5.55 0.42
N GLY A 787 -12.04 -6.52 1.03
CA GLY A 787 -13.48 -6.47 1.30
C GLY A 787 -14.46 -6.66 0.14
N ILE A 788 -14.03 -6.98 -1.08
CA ILE A 788 -14.93 -7.11 -2.24
C ILE A 788 -14.61 -8.39 -3.03
N SER A 789 -15.63 -9.16 -3.39
CA SER A 789 -15.53 -10.21 -4.43
C SER A 789 -15.21 -9.52 -5.77
N THR A 790 -13.94 -9.27 -6.05
CA THR A 790 -13.50 -8.54 -7.23
C THR A 790 -13.18 -9.49 -8.38
N TYR A 791 -13.82 -9.27 -9.52
CA TYR A 791 -13.36 -9.80 -10.79
C TYR A 791 -12.28 -8.87 -11.32
N PHE A 792 -11.16 -9.43 -11.77
CA PHE A 792 -10.08 -8.70 -12.42
C PHE A 792 -9.79 -9.21 -13.82
N ARG A 793 -9.06 -8.43 -14.61
CA ARG A 793 -8.41 -8.87 -15.85
C ARG A 793 -6.93 -8.61 -15.72
N ILE A 794 -6.13 -9.56 -16.17
CA ILE A 794 -4.67 -9.44 -16.14
C ILE A 794 -4.09 -9.33 -17.55
N VAL A 795 -3.08 -8.50 -17.68
CA VAL A 795 -2.16 -8.51 -18.82
C VAL A 795 -0.73 -8.55 -18.27
N VAL A 796 0.08 -9.46 -18.80
CA VAL A 796 1.52 -9.49 -18.51
C VAL A 796 2.15 -8.21 -19.05
N HIS A 797 2.96 -7.56 -18.23
CA HIS A 797 3.47 -6.22 -18.50
C HIS A 797 4.92 -6.15 -18.06
N VAL A 798 5.79 -5.61 -18.91
CA VAL A 798 7.15 -5.25 -18.51
C VAL A 798 7.20 -3.74 -18.39
N ALA A 799 7.45 -3.26 -17.18
CA ALA A 799 7.53 -1.83 -16.91
C ALA A 799 8.61 -1.16 -17.79
N SER A 800 8.33 0.01 -18.35
CA SER A 800 9.29 0.79 -19.16
C SER A 800 9.16 2.30 -18.93
N LEU A 801 10.26 3.02 -19.20
CA LEU A 801 10.33 4.47 -19.23
C LEU A 801 9.99 5.06 -20.61
N ASN A 802 9.46 4.27 -21.56
CA ASN A 802 9.10 4.76 -22.89
C ASN A 802 8.16 5.97 -22.81
N TRP A 803 8.70 7.15 -23.11
CA TRP A 803 7.99 8.42 -23.11
C TRP A 803 7.10 8.49 -24.34
N ILE A 804 5.87 8.95 -24.16
CA ILE A 804 4.98 9.24 -25.28
C ILE A 804 5.27 10.69 -25.66
N GLU A 805 5.91 10.91 -26.80
CA GLU A 805 6.15 12.25 -27.32
C GLU A 805 4.80 12.91 -27.63
N THR A 806 4.39 13.85 -26.77
CA THR A 806 3.27 14.75 -27.03
C THR A 806 3.79 15.84 -27.96
N THR A 807 3.47 15.75 -29.25
CA THR A 807 3.66 16.84 -30.21
C THR A 807 2.81 18.05 -29.88
#